data_AF-A0A947G1V2-F1
#
_entry.id   AF-A0A947G1V2-F1
#
_cell.length_a   1.000
_cell.length_b   1.000
_cell.length_c   1.000
_cell.angle_alpha   90.00
_cell.angle_beta   90.00
_cell.angle_gamma   90.00
#
_symmetry.space_group_name_H-M   'P 1'
#
loop_
_entity.id
_entity.type
_entity.pdbx_description
1 polymer ?
#
loop_
_entity_poly.entity_id
_entity_poly.type
_entity_poly.pdbx_seq_one_letter_code
_entity_poly.pdbx_strand_id
1 'polypeptide(L)'
;MMKLNTKTRSWTIHVDPEWVAWLVFNLPGEKVNKLTATAMAELDETLDELAADERIKAVAIRSEKQDSFIVGADINELLAIASVAEARTKSELGQRIFAKIAALEVPTVAVIHGACMGGGLELALACDYRLVSDHPKTSLAVPEVNLGILPGWGGTQRLPRLLALPVALKMMLAGKPMSGRAARRVGLADGAVTPAFLADQTRRFVDGVLTPAGVRRVRRRRRRAQRDLLSRLGRTPLGRRFILHRARKDVLNRTHGVYPAPLEIVDVVGRTLRRRLEPAHFAAEAEAFSRLAVTAISRNLVGLFLGSQRMKRRVKGGPDRPMTAAGVVGAGIMGGGIAWALARAGLRVRMKDINWPAVNQGTAAAAGMFKSLVDRRKMTKGAMNLAMHRITGTIDWRGFRPSDIVIEAVVENLKIKHQVLTEIETHVPPTTIIATNTSSLSLRALATPLQHPRRFVGLHFFNPVNRMQLVEVIAGKKTSRDTVLAAAELVRRMGKLPIVVGDCPGFLVNRILLPYLIESTWMFEEGVTTDRIDHALERFGMPMGPLRLVDEVGIDTGYKVAKELESAYGERMHVASVLGDVVDAGTLLGKKSGRGFYLYDNGTPRPNDDANALVSAARERDGVAPIEVTDADIVDRAVLIMVNEAARCLDEGVVDDPELLDMAMVMGTGFAPFRGGLLRYADERGIERVHDRLEELADRYGERFRPAGFLQKLAKRGRRFHAAR
;
A
#
# COMPACT_ATOMS: atom_id res chain seq x y z
N MET A 1 -37.50 -18.54 -26.22
CA MET A 1 -36.66 -19.76 -26.27
C MET A 1 -35.22 -19.31 -26.38
N MET A 2 -34.39 -19.58 -25.38
CA MET A 2 -32.99 -19.13 -25.38
C MET A 2 -32.27 -19.73 -26.61
N LYS A 3 -31.58 -18.88 -27.39
CA LYS A 3 -30.70 -19.38 -28.45
C LYS A 3 -29.56 -20.14 -27.75
N LEU A 4 -29.39 -21.42 -28.10
CA LEU A 4 -28.25 -22.21 -27.63
C LEU A 4 -26.98 -21.45 -28.05
N ASN A 5 -26.26 -20.91 -27.06
CA ASN A 5 -25.05 -20.08 -27.20
C ASN A 5 -25.30 -18.62 -27.64
N THR A 6 -25.41 -17.72 -26.66
CA THR A 6 -25.51 -16.27 -26.86
C THR A 6 -24.22 -15.59 -26.38
N LYS A 7 -23.75 -14.60 -27.13
CA LYS A 7 -22.58 -13.79 -26.77
C LYS A 7 -22.97 -12.32 -26.77
N THR A 8 -22.85 -11.68 -25.61
CA THR A 8 -22.92 -10.23 -25.45
C THR A 8 -21.51 -9.64 -25.56
N ARG A 9 -21.33 -8.35 -25.25
CA ARG A 9 -20.01 -7.73 -25.30
C ARG A 9 -19.07 -8.34 -24.27
N SER A 10 -19.56 -8.60 -23.05
CA SER A 10 -18.70 -9.01 -21.92
C SER A 10 -18.97 -10.44 -21.45
N TRP A 11 -20.15 -11.00 -21.75
CA TRP A 11 -20.55 -12.33 -21.30
C TRP A 11 -20.76 -13.26 -22.49
N THR A 12 -20.21 -14.47 -22.38
CA THR A 12 -20.52 -15.56 -23.30
C THR A 12 -21.24 -16.65 -22.52
N ILE A 13 -22.40 -17.06 -23.02
CA ILE A 13 -23.18 -18.14 -22.42
C ILE A 13 -23.06 -19.34 -23.35
N HIS A 14 -22.69 -20.48 -22.78
CA HIS A 14 -22.70 -21.75 -23.50
C HIS A 14 -23.44 -22.81 -22.68
N VAL A 15 -24.44 -23.45 -23.28
CA VAL A 15 -25.17 -24.55 -22.64
C VAL A 15 -24.64 -25.87 -23.18
N ASP A 16 -24.13 -26.73 -22.30
CA ASP A 16 -23.60 -28.03 -22.70
C ASP A 16 -24.69 -29.11 -22.83
N PRO A 17 -24.37 -30.31 -23.40
CA PRO A 17 -25.37 -31.38 -23.59
C PRO A 17 -26.04 -31.89 -22.32
N GLU A 18 -25.46 -31.62 -21.14
CA GLU A 18 -26.03 -31.99 -19.85
C GLU A 18 -26.89 -30.87 -19.24
N TRP A 19 -27.15 -29.82 -20.01
CA TRP A 19 -27.92 -28.63 -19.64
C TRP A 19 -27.30 -27.80 -18.51
N VAL A 20 -25.96 -27.77 -18.46
CA VAL A 20 -25.24 -26.80 -17.62
C VAL A 20 -24.99 -25.54 -18.43
N ALA A 21 -25.45 -24.39 -17.91
CA ALA A 21 -25.16 -23.08 -18.48
C ALA A 21 -23.81 -22.56 -17.96
N TRP A 22 -22.86 -22.34 -18.85
CA TRP A 22 -21.55 -21.78 -18.57
C TRP A 22 -21.52 -20.29 -18.92
N LEU A 23 -21.50 -19.44 -17.90
CA LEU A 23 -21.36 -17.98 -18.04
C LEU A 23 -19.87 -17.66 -17.96
N VAL A 24 -19.30 -17.27 -19.08
CA VAL A 24 -17.89 -16.92 -19.22
C VAL A 24 -17.76 -15.41 -19.31
N PHE A 25 -17.12 -14.82 -18.31
CA PHE A 25 -16.88 -13.38 -18.28
C PHE A 25 -15.55 -13.03 -18.95
N ASN A 26 -15.60 -12.11 -19.90
CA ASN A 26 -14.43 -11.58 -20.59
C ASN A 26 -14.67 -10.12 -20.98
N LEU A 27 -14.18 -9.17 -20.18
CA LEU A 27 -14.25 -7.76 -20.50
C LEU A 27 -13.31 -7.43 -21.69
N PRO A 28 -13.82 -7.02 -22.87
CA PRO A 28 -12.98 -6.79 -24.04
C PRO A 28 -11.98 -5.65 -23.85
N GLY A 29 -10.80 -5.76 -24.48
CA GLY A 29 -9.76 -4.73 -24.41
C GLY A 29 -9.01 -4.61 -23.06
N GLU A 30 -9.52 -5.25 -22.02
CA GLU A 30 -8.93 -5.17 -20.67
C GLU A 30 -8.13 -6.43 -20.32
N LYS A 31 -7.06 -6.25 -19.53
CA LYS A 31 -6.24 -7.38 -19.02
C LYS A 31 -6.91 -8.13 -17.86
N VAL A 32 -7.88 -7.49 -17.20
CA VAL A 32 -8.59 -8.00 -16.04
C VAL A 32 -10.08 -7.74 -16.20
N ASN A 33 -10.89 -8.57 -15.56
CA ASN A 33 -12.34 -8.43 -15.56
C ASN A 33 -12.79 -7.49 -14.44
N LYS A 34 -13.57 -6.46 -14.79
CA LYS A 34 -14.20 -5.50 -13.86
C LYS A 34 -15.70 -5.47 -14.14
N LEU A 35 -16.51 -5.29 -13.12
CA LEU A 35 -17.96 -5.13 -13.25
C LEU A 35 -18.27 -3.67 -13.61
N THR A 36 -18.33 -3.40 -14.92
CA THR A 36 -18.79 -2.12 -15.48
C THR A 36 -20.32 -2.07 -15.52
N ALA A 37 -20.89 -0.87 -15.65
CA ALA A 37 -22.34 -0.71 -15.82
C ALA A 37 -22.89 -1.57 -16.99
N THR A 38 -22.20 -1.58 -18.13
CA THR A 38 -22.58 -2.40 -19.29
C THR A 38 -22.54 -3.89 -18.96
N ALA A 39 -21.47 -4.37 -18.34
CA ALA A 39 -21.36 -5.79 -17.98
C ALA A 39 -22.42 -6.23 -16.95
N MET A 40 -22.82 -5.33 -16.04
CA MET A 40 -23.89 -5.59 -15.08
C MET A 40 -25.27 -5.65 -15.74
N ALA A 41 -25.56 -4.76 -16.70
CA ALA A 41 -26.80 -4.79 -17.47
C ALA A 41 -26.93 -6.07 -18.31
N GLU A 42 -25.86 -6.46 -19.02
CA GLU A 42 -25.81 -7.71 -19.78
C GLU A 42 -26.03 -8.95 -18.87
N LEU A 43 -25.47 -8.93 -17.66
CA LEU A 43 -25.69 -9.98 -16.68
C LEU A 43 -27.14 -10.01 -16.18
N ASP A 44 -27.76 -8.85 -15.98
CA ASP A 44 -29.17 -8.74 -15.53
C ASP A 44 -30.11 -9.43 -16.52
N GLU A 45 -29.98 -9.11 -17.81
CA GLU A 45 -30.76 -9.71 -18.90
C GLU A 45 -30.48 -11.22 -19.04
N THR A 46 -29.20 -11.61 -18.99
CA THR A 46 -28.78 -13.01 -19.06
C THR A 46 -29.42 -13.84 -17.95
N LEU A 47 -29.51 -13.30 -16.74
CA LEU A 47 -30.10 -14.02 -15.61
C LEU A 47 -31.62 -14.19 -15.77
N ASP A 48 -32.31 -13.24 -16.39
CA ASP A 48 -33.73 -13.37 -16.70
C ASP A 48 -33.98 -14.46 -17.75
N GLU A 49 -33.14 -14.55 -18.78
CA GLU A 49 -33.21 -15.63 -19.77
C GLU A 49 -32.97 -17.01 -19.14
N LEU A 50 -31.99 -17.13 -18.25
CA LEU A 50 -31.67 -18.38 -17.56
C LEU A 50 -32.76 -18.82 -16.60
N ALA A 51 -33.40 -17.86 -15.90
CA ALA A 51 -34.50 -18.16 -15.00
C ALA A 51 -35.75 -18.64 -15.75
N ALA A 52 -35.94 -18.21 -16.99
CA ALA A 52 -37.08 -18.60 -17.83
C ALA A 52 -36.91 -19.96 -18.54
N ASP A 53 -35.71 -20.56 -18.56
CA ASP A 53 -35.44 -21.82 -19.25
C ASP A 53 -35.37 -23.01 -18.28
N GLU A 54 -36.49 -23.72 -18.14
CA GLU A 54 -36.65 -24.88 -17.24
C GLU A 54 -35.74 -26.07 -17.58
N ARG A 55 -35.09 -26.08 -18.74
CA ARG A 55 -34.18 -27.16 -19.14
C ARG A 55 -32.84 -27.07 -18.42
N ILE A 56 -32.44 -25.86 -18.01
CA ILE A 56 -31.17 -25.62 -17.32
C ILE A 56 -31.15 -26.39 -15.99
N LYS A 57 -30.07 -27.12 -15.74
CA LYS A 57 -29.88 -27.93 -14.52
C LYS A 57 -28.90 -27.32 -13.54
N ALA A 58 -27.98 -26.49 -14.00
CA ALA A 58 -27.03 -25.74 -13.17
C ALA A 58 -26.44 -24.57 -13.95
N VAL A 59 -25.92 -23.58 -13.21
CA VAL A 59 -25.23 -22.41 -13.77
C VAL A 59 -23.81 -22.34 -13.20
N ALA A 60 -22.81 -22.27 -14.07
CA ALA A 60 -21.41 -22.12 -13.68
C ALA A 60 -20.83 -20.81 -14.22
N ILE A 61 -20.35 -19.95 -13.31
CA ILE A 61 -19.74 -18.66 -13.65
C ILE A 61 -18.22 -18.79 -13.59
N ARG A 62 -17.53 -18.47 -14.69
CA ARG A 62 -16.07 -18.50 -14.79
C ARG A 62 -15.53 -17.28 -15.54
N SER A 63 -14.23 -17.07 -15.45
CA SER A 63 -13.52 -16.03 -16.20
C SER A 63 -12.70 -16.64 -17.32
N GLU A 64 -12.60 -15.94 -18.45
CA GLU A 64 -11.67 -16.27 -19.54
C GLU A 64 -10.26 -15.67 -19.31
N LYS A 65 -10.12 -14.70 -18.41
CA LYS A 65 -8.83 -14.06 -18.14
C LYS A 65 -7.89 -15.01 -17.39
N GLN A 66 -6.62 -15.05 -17.83
CA GLN A 66 -5.60 -15.96 -17.28
C GLN A 66 -5.34 -15.76 -15.77
N ASP A 67 -5.32 -14.51 -15.29
CA ASP A 67 -4.87 -14.18 -13.93
C ASP A 67 -5.95 -13.53 -13.05
N SER A 68 -7.20 -13.49 -13.52
CA SER A 68 -8.28 -12.76 -12.85
C SER A 68 -9.62 -13.45 -13.03
N PHE A 69 -10.37 -13.57 -11.94
CA PHE A 69 -11.80 -13.88 -12.01
C PHE A 69 -12.56 -12.59 -12.29
N ILE A 70 -12.65 -11.72 -11.27
CA ILE A 70 -13.27 -10.38 -11.30
C ILE A 70 -12.56 -9.54 -10.22
N VAL A 71 -11.99 -8.38 -10.57
CA VAL A 71 -11.22 -7.54 -9.62
C VAL A 71 -12.06 -6.49 -8.89
N GLY A 72 -13.37 -6.50 -9.08
CA GLY A 72 -14.33 -5.60 -8.44
C GLY A 72 -15.09 -4.75 -9.46
N ALA A 73 -15.72 -3.68 -8.96
CA ALA A 73 -16.36 -2.66 -9.78
C ALA A 73 -15.32 -1.83 -10.55
N ASP A 74 -15.74 -1.12 -11.60
CA ASP A 74 -14.89 -0.11 -12.21
C ASP A 74 -14.70 1.08 -11.28
N ILE A 75 -13.46 1.37 -10.92
CA ILE A 75 -13.11 2.43 -9.98
C ILE A 75 -13.35 3.82 -10.57
N ASN A 76 -13.32 3.97 -11.90
CA ASN A 76 -13.65 5.24 -12.53
C ASN A 76 -15.15 5.53 -12.41
N GLU A 77 -16.00 4.51 -12.52
CA GLU A 77 -17.45 4.67 -12.31
C GLU A 77 -17.80 5.02 -10.86
N LEU A 78 -16.99 4.56 -9.89
CA LEU A 78 -17.09 4.94 -8.48
C LEU A 78 -16.72 6.41 -8.27
N LEU A 79 -15.65 6.90 -8.90
CA LEU A 79 -15.27 8.33 -8.81
C LEU A 79 -16.30 9.25 -9.44
N ALA A 80 -16.98 8.81 -10.48
CA ALA A 80 -18.01 9.59 -11.18
C ALA A 80 -19.29 9.79 -10.35
N ILE A 81 -19.43 9.10 -9.20
CA ILE A 81 -20.61 9.24 -8.34
C ILE A 81 -20.64 10.64 -7.71
N ALA A 82 -21.62 11.44 -8.12
CA ALA A 82 -21.72 12.83 -7.72
C ALA A 82 -22.62 13.03 -6.49
N SER A 83 -23.57 12.12 -6.24
CA SER A 83 -24.59 12.28 -5.20
C SER A 83 -24.88 11.00 -4.42
N VAL A 84 -25.42 11.16 -3.21
CA VAL A 84 -25.87 10.05 -2.35
C VAL A 84 -26.98 9.25 -3.04
N ALA A 85 -27.90 9.92 -3.72
CA ALA A 85 -28.99 9.26 -4.44
C ALA A 85 -28.47 8.35 -5.55
N GLU A 86 -27.54 8.85 -6.38
CA GLU A 86 -26.91 8.06 -7.44
C GLU A 86 -26.13 6.86 -6.86
N ALA A 87 -25.37 7.08 -5.79
CA ALA A 87 -24.61 6.03 -5.10
C ALA A 87 -25.54 4.90 -4.60
N ARG A 88 -26.69 5.29 -4.03
CA ARG A 88 -27.71 4.35 -3.54
C ARG A 88 -28.31 3.55 -4.67
N THR A 89 -28.75 4.19 -5.75
CA THR A 89 -29.32 3.51 -6.92
C THR A 89 -28.35 2.49 -7.51
N LYS A 90 -27.06 2.84 -7.64
CA LYS A 90 -26.02 1.93 -8.14
C LYS A 90 -25.80 0.72 -7.21
N SER A 91 -25.81 0.93 -5.90
CA SER A 91 -25.69 -0.15 -4.92
C SER A 91 -26.90 -1.09 -4.97
N GLU A 92 -28.11 -0.54 -4.93
CA GLU A 92 -29.37 -1.31 -4.99
C GLU A 92 -29.50 -2.10 -6.31
N LEU A 93 -29.07 -1.52 -7.44
CA LEU A 93 -29.03 -2.20 -8.73
C LEU A 93 -28.13 -3.44 -8.69
N GLY A 94 -26.90 -3.32 -8.20
CA GLY A 94 -25.99 -4.46 -8.10
C GLY A 94 -26.49 -5.52 -7.10
N GLN A 95 -27.09 -5.10 -5.99
CA GLN A 95 -27.73 -6.01 -5.03
C GLN A 95 -28.88 -6.79 -5.68
N ARG A 96 -29.73 -6.13 -6.49
CA ARG A 96 -30.83 -6.76 -7.23
C ARG A 96 -30.32 -7.81 -8.22
N ILE A 97 -29.31 -7.48 -9.01
CA ILE A 97 -28.72 -8.42 -9.99
C ILE A 97 -28.15 -9.64 -9.27
N PHE A 98 -27.43 -9.45 -8.16
CA PHE A 98 -26.90 -10.57 -7.38
C PHE A 98 -27.99 -11.34 -6.62
N ALA A 99 -29.12 -10.70 -6.32
CA ALA A 99 -30.28 -11.40 -5.78
C ALA A 99 -30.90 -12.35 -6.82
N LYS A 100 -30.91 -11.99 -8.12
CA LYS A 100 -31.33 -12.91 -9.19
C LYS A 100 -30.47 -14.17 -9.24
N ILE A 101 -29.15 -14.05 -9.14
CA ILE A 101 -28.24 -15.21 -9.04
C ILE A 101 -28.64 -16.13 -7.88
N ALA A 102 -28.87 -15.54 -6.70
CA ALA A 102 -29.22 -16.27 -5.49
C ALA A 102 -30.66 -16.84 -5.50
N ALA A 103 -31.51 -16.38 -6.41
CA ALA A 103 -32.90 -16.79 -6.56
C ALA A 103 -33.11 -17.87 -7.63
N LEU A 104 -32.08 -18.18 -8.44
CA LEU A 104 -32.14 -19.29 -9.39
C LEU A 104 -32.44 -20.61 -8.67
N GLU A 105 -33.43 -21.36 -9.15
CA GLU A 105 -33.84 -22.64 -8.55
C GLU A 105 -32.91 -23.81 -8.87
N VAL A 106 -31.82 -23.54 -9.60
CA VAL A 106 -30.79 -24.49 -10.00
C VAL A 106 -29.47 -24.19 -9.27
N PRO A 107 -28.62 -25.20 -9.00
CA PRO A 107 -27.31 -24.98 -8.38
C PRO A 107 -26.44 -23.98 -9.15
N THR A 108 -25.92 -22.99 -8.44
CA THR A 108 -24.99 -21.98 -8.99
C THR A 108 -23.56 -22.17 -8.47
N VAL A 109 -22.57 -22.16 -9.36
CA VAL A 109 -21.15 -22.41 -9.03
C VAL A 109 -20.25 -21.29 -9.55
N ALA A 110 -19.57 -20.58 -8.64
CA ALA A 110 -18.49 -19.66 -9.00
C ALA A 110 -17.15 -20.41 -9.10
N VAL A 111 -16.55 -20.41 -10.29
CA VAL A 111 -15.26 -21.06 -10.59
C VAL A 111 -14.16 -20.01 -10.63
N ILE A 112 -13.37 -19.96 -9.55
CA ILE A 112 -12.48 -18.85 -9.24
C ILE A 112 -11.02 -19.22 -9.50
N HIS A 113 -10.45 -18.60 -10.52
CA HIS A 113 -9.01 -18.56 -10.77
C HIS A 113 -8.50 -17.12 -10.79
N GLY A 114 -7.34 -16.87 -10.18
CA GLY A 114 -6.77 -15.53 -10.10
C GLY A 114 -7.47 -14.61 -9.09
N ALA A 115 -7.34 -13.30 -9.31
CA ALA A 115 -7.90 -12.28 -8.41
C ALA A 115 -9.44 -12.25 -8.44
N CYS A 116 -10.07 -12.38 -7.27
CA CYS A 116 -11.50 -12.29 -7.00
C CYS A 116 -11.73 -11.28 -5.87
N MET A 117 -11.94 -10.03 -6.23
CA MET A 117 -11.90 -8.91 -5.29
C MET A 117 -13.22 -8.13 -5.31
N GLY A 118 -13.60 -7.62 -4.14
CA GLY A 118 -14.74 -6.73 -3.94
C GLY A 118 -16.02 -7.29 -4.54
N GLY A 119 -16.64 -6.52 -5.45
CA GLY A 119 -17.81 -6.94 -6.21
C GLY A 119 -17.69 -8.31 -6.91
N GLY A 120 -16.48 -8.73 -7.31
CA GLY A 120 -16.24 -10.08 -7.82
C GLY A 120 -16.44 -11.18 -6.79
N LEU A 121 -16.02 -10.94 -5.55
CA LEU A 121 -16.30 -11.83 -4.43
C LEU A 121 -17.76 -11.75 -4.01
N GLU A 122 -18.39 -10.58 -4.06
CA GLU A 122 -19.82 -10.42 -3.77
C GLU A 122 -20.71 -11.20 -4.76
N LEU A 123 -20.35 -11.21 -6.06
CA LEU A 123 -20.98 -12.07 -7.07
C LEU A 123 -20.80 -13.55 -6.71
N ALA A 124 -19.57 -13.96 -6.38
CA ALA A 124 -19.29 -15.33 -5.98
C ALA A 124 -19.98 -15.75 -4.67
N LEU A 125 -20.28 -14.80 -3.78
CA LEU A 125 -21.06 -15.01 -2.56
C LEU A 125 -22.56 -15.16 -2.86
N ALA A 126 -23.05 -14.61 -3.97
CA ALA A 126 -24.42 -14.80 -4.43
C ALA A 126 -24.66 -16.21 -4.99
N CYS A 127 -23.61 -16.88 -5.48
CA CYS A 127 -23.68 -18.29 -5.91
C CYS A 127 -23.82 -19.25 -4.70
N ASP A 128 -24.37 -20.45 -4.92
CA ASP A 128 -24.48 -21.49 -3.90
C ASP A 128 -23.11 -22.03 -3.49
N TYR A 129 -22.24 -22.24 -4.49
CA TYR A 129 -20.96 -22.91 -4.34
C TYR A 129 -19.81 -22.09 -4.93
N ARG A 130 -18.63 -22.21 -4.32
CA ARG A 130 -17.38 -21.60 -4.80
C ARG A 130 -16.28 -22.64 -4.95
N LEU A 131 -15.78 -22.84 -6.15
CA LEU A 131 -14.61 -23.66 -6.44
C LEU A 131 -13.42 -22.75 -6.70
N VAL A 132 -12.36 -22.85 -5.90
CA VAL A 132 -11.16 -22.01 -6.07
C VAL A 132 -10.00 -22.83 -6.60
N SER A 133 -9.13 -22.21 -7.39
CA SER A 133 -7.83 -22.81 -7.69
C SER A 133 -6.81 -22.56 -6.57
N ASP A 134 -5.90 -23.51 -6.40
CA ASP A 134 -4.77 -23.46 -5.49
C ASP A 134 -3.53 -22.89 -6.18
N HIS A 135 -3.68 -21.69 -6.74
CA HIS A 135 -2.59 -20.97 -7.39
C HIS A 135 -2.16 -19.78 -6.53
N PRO A 136 -0.86 -19.39 -6.51
CA PRO A 136 -0.41 -18.20 -5.78
C PRO A 136 -1.10 -16.90 -6.21
N LYS A 137 -1.55 -16.81 -7.47
CA LYS A 137 -2.32 -15.64 -7.97
C LYS A 137 -3.79 -15.68 -7.54
N THR A 138 -4.30 -16.82 -7.06
CA THR A 138 -5.70 -16.94 -6.65
C THR A 138 -5.91 -16.31 -5.29
N SER A 139 -6.67 -15.23 -5.27
CA SER A 139 -6.79 -14.37 -4.12
C SER A 139 -8.20 -13.78 -4.00
N LEU A 140 -8.79 -13.92 -2.82
CA LEU A 140 -10.15 -13.52 -2.50
C LEU A 140 -10.13 -12.40 -1.44
N ALA A 141 -10.78 -11.27 -1.71
CA ALA A 141 -10.88 -10.16 -0.76
C ALA A 141 -12.13 -9.30 -0.97
N VAL A 142 -12.47 -8.52 0.06
CA VAL A 142 -13.40 -7.37 -0.02
C VAL A 142 -12.61 -6.12 0.40
N PRO A 143 -11.87 -5.48 -0.54
CA PRO A 143 -10.93 -4.40 -0.24
C PRO A 143 -11.57 -3.02 -0.13
N GLU A 144 -12.90 -2.91 -0.16
CA GLU A 144 -13.68 -1.66 -0.18
C GLU A 144 -13.28 -0.67 0.91
N VAL A 145 -12.95 -1.17 2.10
CA VAL A 145 -12.51 -0.32 3.23
C VAL A 145 -11.26 0.51 2.91
N ASN A 146 -10.39 0.02 2.02
CA ASN A 146 -9.20 0.75 1.58
C ASN A 146 -9.52 1.89 0.59
N LEU A 147 -10.76 1.92 0.07
CA LEU A 147 -11.30 2.99 -0.78
C LEU A 147 -12.23 3.94 0.01
N GLY A 148 -12.30 3.78 1.34
CA GLY A 148 -13.19 4.58 2.19
C GLY A 148 -14.66 4.23 2.06
N ILE A 149 -14.99 3.05 1.52
CA ILE A 149 -16.37 2.55 1.38
C ILE A 149 -16.50 1.16 2.02
N LEU A 150 -17.70 0.59 1.98
CA LEU A 150 -17.98 -0.77 2.43
C LEU A 150 -18.45 -1.64 1.25
N PRO A 151 -18.47 -2.98 1.37
CA PRO A 151 -19.04 -3.86 0.35
C PRO A 151 -20.49 -3.48 0.05
N GLY A 152 -20.79 -3.14 -1.20
CA GLY A 152 -22.06 -2.49 -1.59
C GLY A 152 -23.04 -3.39 -2.33
N TRP A 153 -22.67 -4.64 -2.63
CA TRP A 153 -23.50 -5.59 -3.39
C TRP A 153 -23.83 -6.86 -2.58
N GLY A 154 -23.96 -6.70 -1.27
CA GLY A 154 -24.39 -7.71 -0.31
C GLY A 154 -23.27 -8.38 0.47
N GLY A 155 -22.03 -7.92 0.35
CA GLY A 155 -20.88 -8.47 1.05
C GLY A 155 -21.00 -8.37 2.57
N THR A 156 -21.54 -7.27 3.10
CA THR A 156 -21.78 -7.12 4.55
C THR A 156 -22.89 -8.05 5.05
N GLN A 157 -23.73 -8.54 4.13
CA GLN A 157 -24.86 -9.41 4.46
C GLN A 157 -24.54 -10.90 4.29
N ARG A 158 -23.96 -11.29 3.15
CA ARG A 158 -23.68 -12.68 2.80
C ARG A 158 -22.45 -13.22 3.54
N LEU A 159 -21.39 -12.41 3.70
CA LEU A 159 -20.12 -12.89 4.27
C LEU A 159 -20.24 -13.27 5.77
N PRO A 160 -20.87 -12.48 6.66
CA PRO A 160 -21.03 -12.85 8.06
C PRO A 160 -21.99 -14.02 8.30
N ARG A 161 -22.82 -14.36 7.31
CA ARG A 161 -23.70 -15.53 7.33
C ARG A 161 -23.01 -16.79 6.82
N LEU A 162 -22.04 -16.63 5.90
CA LEU A 162 -21.24 -17.73 5.37
C LEU A 162 -20.06 -18.11 6.28
N LEU A 163 -19.40 -17.13 6.91
CA LEU A 163 -18.20 -17.33 7.71
C LEU A 163 -18.45 -17.11 9.20
N ALA A 164 -17.50 -17.53 10.04
CA ALA A 164 -17.47 -17.07 11.43
C ALA A 164 -17.32 -15.54 11.47
N LEU A 165 -18.11 -14.88 12.32
CA LEU A 165 -18.18 -13.42 12.39
C LEU A 165 -16.80 -12.72 12.51
N PRO A 166 -15.85 -13.19 13.34
CA PRO A 166 -14.51 -12.58 13.40
C PRO A 166 -13.73 -12.68 12.08
N VAL A 167 -13.91 -13.76 11.31
CA VAL A 167 -13.27 -13.94 10.00
C VAL A 167 -13.88 -12.99 8.97
N ALA A 168 -15.21 -12.89 8.94
CA ALA A 168 -15.92 -11.96 8.06
C ALA A 168 -15.53 -10.50 8.35
N LEU A 169 -15.58 -10.08 9.62
CA LEU A 169 -15.16 -8.73 10.04
C LEU A 169 -13.69 -8.49 9.69
N LYS A 170 -12.79 -9.45 9.91
CA LYS A 170 -11.38 -9.30 9.53
C LYS A 170 -11.22 -9.08 8.03
N MET A 171 -12.00 -9.75 7.19
CA MET A 171 -11.97 -9.54 5.73
C MET A 171 -12.46 -8.14 5.37
N MET A 172 -13.59 -7.70 5.90
CA MET A 172 -14.20 -6.40 5.57
C MET A 172 -13.44 -5.21 6.16
N LEU A 173 -12.94 -5.32 7.39
CA LEU A 173 -12.27 -4.21 8.10
C LEU A 173 -10.80 -4.04 7.71
N ALA A 174 -10.14 -5.09 7.24
CA ALA A 174 -8.74 -5.02 6.82
C ALA A 174 -8.58 -4.99 5.29
N GLY A 175 -9.58 -5.43 4.53
CA GLY A 175 -9.53 -5.50 3.07
C GLY A 175 -8.39 -6.37 2.53
N LYS A 176 -7.86 -7.31 3.32
CA LYS A 176 -6.64 -8.07 2.96
C LYS A 176 -6.98 -9.33 2.15
N PRO A 177 -6.17 -9.64 1.13
CA PRO A 177 -6.34 -10.84 0.33
C PRO A 177 -6.16 -12.14 1.12
N MET A 178 -7.01 -13.12 0.82
CA MET A 178 -6.95 -14.49 1.30
C MET A 178 -6.64 -15.44 0.14
N SER A 179 -5.71 -16.39 0.32
CA SER A 179 -5.40 -17.38 -0.71
C SER A 179 -6.51 -18.42 -0.88
N GLY A 180 -6.58 -19.08 -2.04
CA GLY A 180 -7.54 -20.16 -2.30
C GLY A 180 -7.55 -21.25 -1.23
N ARG A 181 -6.38 -21.72 -0.78
CA ARG A 181 -6.27 -22.70 0.34
C ARG A 181 -6.88 -22.19 1.64
N ALA A 182 -6.61 -20.94 1.98
CA ALA A 182 -7.13 -20.33 3.20
C ALA A 182 -8.65 -20.15 3.11
N ALA A 183 -9.16 -19.71 1.95
CA ALA A 183 -10.59 -19.60 1.67
C ALA A 183 -11.30 -20.95 1.81
N ARG A 184 -10.69 -22.03 1.31
CA ARG A 184 -11.21 -23.39 1.48
C ARG A 184 -11.25 -23.83 2.94
N ARG A 185 -10.22 -23.52 3.72
CA ARG A 185 -10.09 -23.91 5.13
C ARG A 185 -11.14 -23.25 6.02
N VAL A 186 -11.43 -21.96 5.79
CA VAL A 186 -12.39 -21.19 6.61
C VAL A 186 -13.85 -21.35 6.15
N GLY A 187 -14.08 -22.06 5.05
CA GLY A 187 -15.42 -22.30 4.50
C GLY A 187 -15.93 -21.20 3.56
N LEU A 188 -15.06 -20.29 3.10
CA LEU A 188 -15.38 -19.35 2.03
C LEU A 188 -15.51 -20.07 0.69
N ALA A 189 -14.62 -21.05 0.45
CA ALA A 189 -14.67 -21.92 -0.73
C ALA A 189 -15.08 -23.36 -0.37
N ASP A 190 -15.77 -24.00 -1.30
CA ASP A 190 -16.33 -25.35 -1.19
C ASP A 190 -15.43 -26.45 -1.76
N GLY A 191 -14.49 -26.06 -2.62
CA GLY A 191 -13.42 -26.90 -3.15
C GLY A 191 -12.17 -26.07 -3.45
N ALA A 192 -11.00 -26.71 -3.42
CA ALA A 192 -9.74 -26.13 -3.87
C ALA A 192 -9.08 -27.11 -4.83
N VAL A 193 -8.66 -26.64 -6.00
CA VAL A 193 -8.18 -27.50 -7.10
C VAL A 193 -6.87 -26.99 -7.66
N THR A 194 -5.97 -27.89 -8.05
CA THR A 194 -4.73 -27.50 -8.73
C THR A 194 -5.06 -26.95 -10.12
N PRO A 195 -4.44 -25.85 -10.59
CA PRO A 195 -4.73 -25.26 -11.90
C PRO A 195 -4.69 -26.25 -13.07
N ALA A 196 -3.74 -27.19 -13.07
CA ALA A 196 -3.60 -28.21 -14.11
C ALA A 196 -4.84 -29.11 -14.28
N PHE A 197 -5.67 -29.24 -13.24
CA PHE A 197 -6.88 -30.05 -13.26
C PHE A 197 -8.15 -29.19 -13.10
N LEU A 198 -8.05 -27.88 -13.29
CA LEU A 198 -9.16 -26.96 -13.03
C LEU A 198 -10.38 -27.30 -13.89
N ALA A 199 -10.21 -27.58 -15.18
CA ALA A 199 -11.32 -27.94 -16.08
C ALA A 199 -12.03 -29.22 -15.62
N ASP A 200 -11.30 -30.33 -15.54
CA ASP A 200 -11.86 -31.64 -15.16
C ASP A 200 -12.48 -31.63 -13.76
N GLN A 201 -11.81 -31.00 -12.78
CA GLN A 201 -12.34 -30.92 -11.42
C GLN A 201 -13.50 -29.95 -11.30
N THR A 202 -13.60 -28.95 -12.17
CA THR A 202 -14.79 -28.09 -12.25
C THR A 202 -15.98 -28.89 -12.71
N ARG A 203 -15.86 -29.64 -13.81
CA ARG A 203 -16.95 -30.51 -14.31
C ARG A 203 -17.41 -31.49 -13.23
N ARG A 204 -16.48 -32.25 -12.65
CA ARG A 204 -16.78 -33.20 -11.56
C ARG A 204 -17.44 -32.54 -10.34
N PHE A 205 -17.08 -31.30 -10.05
CA PHE A 205 -17.70 -30.56 -8.94
C PHE A 205 -19.15 -30.16 -9.29
N VAL A 206 -19.38 -29.67 -10.50
CA VAL A 206 -20.72 -29.32 -11.02
C VAL A 206 -21.62 -30.57 -11.03
N ASP A 207 -21.14 -31.68 -11.59
CA ASP A 207 -21.86 -32.98 -11.57
C ASP A 207 -22.21 -33.41 -10.14
N GLY A 208 -21.25 -33.25 -9.24
CA GLY A 208 -21.44 -33.59 -7.84
C GLY A 208 -22.60 -32.81 -7.22
N VAL A 209 -22.71 -31.50 -7.47
CA VAL A 209 -23.76 -30.66 -6.87
C VAL A 209 -25.14 -30.85 -7.52
N LEU A 210 -25.22 -31.50 -8.69
CA LEU A 210 -26.50 -31.97 -9.26
C LEU A 210 -27.09 -33.17 -8.50
N THR A 211 -26.27 -33.90 -7.73
CA THR A 211 -26.73 -35.08 -6.97
C THR A 211 -26.97 -34.78 -5.49
N PRO A 212 -28.02 -35.36 -4.85
CA PRO A 212 -28.24 -35.20 -3.41
C PRO A 212 -27.03 -35.65 -2.55
N ALA A 213 -26.31 -36.68 -3.00
CA ALA A 213 -25.13 -37.20 -2.32
C ALA A 213 -23.97 -36.20 -2.33
N GLY A 214 -23.69 -35.57 -3.48
CA GLY A 214 -22.65 -34.55 -3.59
C GLY A 214 -23.00 -33.27 -2.85
N VAL A 215 -24.26 -32.82 -2.91
CA VAL A 215 -24.76 -31.70 -2.09
C VAL A 215 -24.54 -31.95 -0.59
N ARG A 216 -24.92 -33.14 -0.10
CA ARG A 216 -24.68 -33.54 1.31
C ARG A 216 -23.18 -33.53 1.64
N ARG A 217 -22.33 -34.00 0.74
CA ARG A 217 -20.87 -34.02 0.93
C ARG A 217 -20.29 -32.61 1.06
N VAL A 218 -20.67 -31.70 0.17
CA VAL A 218 -20.21 -30.31 0.20
C VAL A 218 -20.71 -29.58 1.45
N ARG A 219 -22.00 -29.69 1.76
CA ARG A 219 -22.61 -29.07 2.96
C ARG A 219 -22.00 -29.60 4.26
N ARG A 220 -21.75 -30.92 4.38
CA ARG A 220 -21.07 -31.52 5.54
C ARG A 220 -19.67 -30.93 5.74
N ARG A 221 -18.89 -30.78 4.66
CA ARG A 221 -17.55 -30.18 4.71
C ARG A 221 -17.59 -28.70 5.11
N ARG A 222 -18.51 -27.90 4.54
CA ARG A 222 -18.71 -26.49 4.91
C ARG A 222 -19.07 -26.36 6.39
N ARG A 223 -20.00 -27.17 6.89
CA ARG A 223 -20.36 -27.22 8.32
C ARG A 223 -19.17 -27.58 9.21
N ARG A 224 -18.28 -28.49 8.79
CA ARG A 224 -17.07 -28.84 9.53
C ARG A 224 -16.08 -27.67 9.63
N ALA A 225 -15.90 -26.90 8.55
CA ALA A 225 -15.10 -25.67 8.59
C ALA A 225 -15.70 -24.61 9.54
N GLN A 226 -17.03 -24.60 9.68
CA GLN A 226 -17.79 -23.73 10.58
C GLN A 226 -18.03 -24.31 11.99
N ARG A 227 -17.31 -25.35 12.43
CA ARG A 227 -17.49 -25.95 13.78
C ARG A 227 -16.58 -25.37 14.86
N ASP A 228 -15.74 -24.40 14.51
CA ASP A 228 -14.78 -23.75 15.41
C ASP A 228 -15.48 -23.02 16.59
N LEU A 229 -14.82 -22.92 17.75
CA LEU A 229 -15.35 -22.30 18.97
C LEU A 229 -15.80 -20.85 18.72
N LEU A 230 -15.02 -20.12 17.91
CA LEU A 230 -15.32 -18.74 17.49
C LEU A 230 -16.65 -18.62 16.71
N SER A 231 -17.01 -19.65 15.94
CA SER A 231 -18.27 -19.69 15.21
C SER A 231 -19.47 -19.89 16.14
N ARG A 232 -19.29 -20.63 17.25
CA ARG A 232 -20.33 -20.85 18.26
C ARG A 232 -20.57 -19.58 19.08
N LEU A 233 -19.50 -18.89 19.47
CA LEU A 233 -19.59 -17.59 20.16
C LEU A 233 -20.32 -16.54 19.31
N GLY A 234 -19.99 -16.44 18.02
CA GLY A 234 -20.67 -15.53 17.10
C GLY A 234 -22.13 -15.89 16.78
N ARG A 235 -22.64 -17.03 17.25
CA ARG A 235 -24.05 -17.42 17.03
C ARG A 235 -24.98 -16.94 18.14
N THR A 236 -24.47 -16.66 19.34
CA THR A 236 -25.28 -16.17 20.47
C THR A 236 -25.39 -14.64 20.44
N PRO A 237 -26.52 -14.05 20.89
CA PRO A 237 -26.67 -12.59 20.95
C PRO A 237 -25.57 -11.89 21.77
N LEU A 238 -25.21 -12.45 22.94
CA LEU A 238 -24.16 -11.91 23.81
C LEU A 238 -22.77 -12.00 23.16
N GLY A 239 -22.43 -13.15 22.56
CA GLY A 239 -21.15 -13.32 21.89
C GLY A 239 -21.00 -12.42 20.66
N ARG A 240 -22.06 -12.20 19.89
CA ARG A 240 -22.09 -11.22 18.80
C ARG A 240 -21.80 -9.81 19.30
N ARG A 241 -22.50 -9.37 20.36
CA ARG A 241 -22.32 -8.04 20.96
C ARG A 241 -20.88 -7.85 21.43
N PHE A 242 -20.29 -8.85 22.07
CA PHE A 242 -18.88 -8.82 22.50
C PHE A 242 -17.90 -8.70 21.31
N ILE A 243 -18.07 -9.53 20.27
CA ILE A 243 -17.20 -9.50 19.08
C ILE A 243 -17.27 -8.15 18.38
N LEU A 244 -18.48 -7.59 18.21
CA LEU A 244 -18.68 -6.28 17.57
C LEU A 244 -18.11 -5.14 18.41
N HIS A 245 -18.30 -5.18 19.73
CA HIS A 245 -17.71 -4.19 20.64
C HIS A 245 -16.18 -4.20 20.56
N ARG A 246 -15.56 -5.38 20.58
CA ARG A 246 -14.11 -5.53 20.42
C ARG A 246 -13.64 -5.04 19.05
N ALA A 247 -14.35 -5.40 17.98
CA ALA A 247 -14.03 -4.93 16.63
C ALA A 247 -14.09 -3.40 16.54
N ARG A 248 -15.11 -2.77 17.13
CA ARG A 248 -15.23 -1.30 17.21
C ARG A 248 -14.08 -0.67 17.97
N LYS A 249 -13.72 -1.22 19.14
CA LYS A 249 -12.58 -0.75 19.95
C LYS A 249 -11.26 -0.87 19.18
N ASP A 250 -11.02 -2.02 18.54
CA ASP A 250 -9.82 -2.25 17.73
C ASP A 250 -9.74 -1.29 16.52
N VAL A 251 -10.88 -0.96 15.91
CA VAL A 251 -10.96 0.05 14.83
C VAL A 251 -10.63 1.43 15.37
N LEU A 252 -11.27 1.88 16.45
CA LEU A 252 -11.02 3.21 17.05
C LEU A 252 -9.55 3.37 17.46
N ASN A 253 -8.96 2.34 18.08
CA ASN A 253 -7.56 2.37 18.49
C ASN A 253 -6.57 2.46 17.31
N ARG A 254 -6.92 1.96 16.12
CA ARG A 254 -6.04 1.98 14.94
C ARG A 254 -6.26 3.17 14.01
N THR A 255 -7.46 3.73 14.03
CA THR A 255 -7.90 4.75 13.07
C THR A 255 -8.14 6.11 13.71
N HIS A 256 -8.11 6.17 15.05
CA HIS A 256 -8.47 7.33 15.86
C HIS A 256 -9.86 7.92 15.51
N GLY A 257 -10.74 7.11 14.92
CA GLY A 257 -12.08 7.54 14.50
C GLY A 257 -12.13 8.34 13.21
N VAL A 258 -10.99 8.59 12.54
CA VAL A 258 -10.91 9.41 11.32
C VAL A 258 -11.58 8.72 10.13
N TYR A 259 -11.48 7.39 10.05
CA TYR A 259 -11.99 6.62 8.92
C TYR A 259 -13.40 6.11 9.22
N PRO A 260 -14.45 6.61 8.54
CA PRO A 260 -15.84 6.25 8.84
C PRO A 260 -16.20 4.82 8.36
N ALA A 261 -15.64 4.38 7.24
CA ALA A 261 -16.05 3.12 6.60
C ALA A 261 -15.87 1.87 7.50
N PRO A 262 -14.74 1.67 8.21
CA PRO A 262 -14.62 0.58 9.17
C PRO A 262 -15.69 0.59 10.28
N LEU A 263 -16.09 1.76 10.77
CA LEU A 263 -17.11 1.89 11.81
C LEU A 263 -18.51 1.58 11.26
N GLU A 264 -18.84 2.12 10.08
CA GLU A 264 -20.09 1.82 9.37
C GLU A 264 -20.20 0.32 9.06
N ILE A 265 -19.11 -0.37 8.68
CA ILE A 265 -19.12 -1.83 8.49
C ILE A 265 -19.53 -2.55 9.77
N VAL A 266 -18.97 -2.18 10.93
CA VAL A 266 -19.33 -2.80 12.21
C VAL A 266 -20.80 -2.54 12.54
N ASP A 267 -21.28 -1.32 12.28
CA ASP A 267 -22.63 -0.90 12.62
C ASP A 267 -23.70 -1.54 11.72
N VAL A 268 -23.48 -1.58 10.41
CA VAL A 268 -24.35 -2.28 9.45
C VAL A 268 -24.45 -3.75 9.83
N VAL A 269 -23.32 -4.45 10.01
CA VAL A 269 -23.32 -5.87 10.41
C VAL A 269 -24.00 -6.05 11.76
N GLY A 270 -23.78 -5.16 12.72
CA GLY A 270 -24.37 -5.24 14.06
C GLY A 270 -25.91 -5.13 14.04
N ARG A 271 -26.46 -4.25 13.20
CA ARG A 271 -27.90 -4.03 13.08
C ARG A 271 -28.58 -5.10 12.24
N THR A 272 -27.92 -5.61 11.19
CA THR A 272 -28.55 -6.52 10.20
C THR A 272 -28.28 -8.01 10.41
N LEU A 273 -27.37 -8.42 11.30
CA LEU A 273 -27.04 -9.84 11.47
C LEU A 273 -28.13 -10.62 12.23
N ARG A 274 -29.16 -11.04 11.51
CA ARG A 274 -30.27 -11.90 11.96
C ARG A 274 -30.20 -13.30 11.32
N ARG A 275 -31.00 -14.24 11.85
CA ARG A 275 -31.05 -15.62 11.32
C ARG A 275 -31.58 -15.65 9.89
N ARG A 276 -32.65 -14.91 9.61
CA ARG A 276 -33.21 -14.73 8.27
C ARG A 276 -32.51 -13.56 7.57
N LEU A 277 -32.27 -13.72 6.27
CA LEU A 277 -31.84 -12.63 5.40
C LEU A 277 -33.09 -12.01 4.78
N GLU A 278 -33.15 -10.68 4.74
CA GLU A 278 -34.34 -9.91 4.39
C GLU A 278 -33.92 -8.71 3.54
N PRO A 279 -34.77 -8.22 2.63
CA PRO A 279 -34.45 -7.08 1.77
C PRO A 279 -34.00 -5.83 2.54
N ALA A 280 -34.59 -5.56 3.72
CA ALA A 280 -34.23 -4.43 4.58
C ALA A 280 -32.75 -4.44 5.02
N HIS A 281 -32.13 -5.63 5.12
CA HIS A 281 -30.71 -5.73 5.46
C HIS A 281 -29.80 -5.24 4.33
N PHE A 282 -30.18 -5.46 3.07
CA PHE A 282 -29.46 -4.94 1.90
C PHE A 282 -29.68 -3.45 1.73
N ALA A 283 -30.90 -2.96 2.00
CA ALA A 283 -31.20 -1.53 2.01
C ALA A 283 -30.32 -0.77 3.01
N ALA A 284 -30.10 -1.31 4.22
CA ALA A 284 -29.19 -0.72 5.21
C ALA A 284 -27.73 -0.66 4.74
N GLU A 285 -27.27 -1.68 4.00
CA GLU A 285 -25.94 -1.68 3.36
C GLU A 285 -25.85 -0.59 2.27
N ALA A 286 -26.85 -0.50 1.39
CA ALA A 286 -26.88 0.47 0.31
C ALA A 286 -26.93 1.91 0.84
N GLU A 287 -27.68 2.16 1.90
CA GLU A 287 -27.76 3.46 2.57
C GLU A 287 -26.39 3.86 3.14
N ALA A 288 -25.73 2.97 3.87
CA ALA A 288 -24.40 3.24 4.43
C ALA A 288 -23.33 3.42 3.34
N PHE A 289 -23.35 2.59 2.29
CA PHE A 289 -22.50 2.74 1.11
C PHE A 289 -22.67 4.12 0.47
N SER A 290 -23.92 4.56 0.28
CA SER A 290 -24.24 5.80 -0.41
C SER A 290 -23.70 7.05 0.30
N ARG A 291 -23.73 7.05 1.64
CA ARG A 291 -23.14 8.13 2.45
C ARG A 291 -21.62 8.15 2.31
N LEU A 292 -20.97 6.99 2.34
CA LEU A 292 -19.51 6.87 2.29
C LEU A 292 -18.93 7.23 0.93
N ALA A 293 -19.57 6.80 -0.17
CA ALA A 293 -19.06 6.94 -1.53
C ALA A 293 -18.84 8.41 -1.96
N VAL A 294 -19.60 9.35 -1.40
CA VAL A 294 -19.49 10.78 -1.72
C VAL A 294 -18.56 11.57 -0.80
N THR A 295 -17.99 10.93 0.23
CA THR A 295 -17.12 11.61 1.19
C THR A 295 -15.79 12.03 0.56
N ALA A 296 -15.20 13.13 1.05
CA ALA A 296 -13.85 13.55 0.67
C ALA A 296 -12.82 12.45 0.94
N ILE A 297 -12.95 11.74 2.08
CA ILE A 297 -12.07 10.62 2.45
C ILE A 297 -12.11 9.52 1.39
N SER A 298 -13.30 9.09 0.94
CA SER A 298 -13.39 8.07 -0.12
C SER A 298 -12.76 8.57 -1.42
N ARG A 299 -13.08 9.79 -1.86
CA ARG A 299 -12.49 10.38 -3.08
C ARG A 299 -10.96 10.43 -3.02
N ASN A 300 -10.40 10.78 -1.87
CA ASN A 300 -8.96 10.83 -1.63
C ASN A 300 -8.32 9.43 -1.69
N LEU A 301 -8.90 8.45 -1.00
CA LEU A 301 -8.40 7.07 -1.00
C LEU A 301 -8.52 6.41 -2.39
N VAL A 302 -9.61 6.67 -3.12
CA VAL A 302 -9.77 6.21 -4.50
C VAL A 302 -8.74 6.88 -5.43
N GLY A 303 -8.51 8.18 -5.26
CA GLY A 303 -7.46 8.91 -5.96
C GLY A 303 -6.07 8.29 -5.76
N LEU A 304 -5.73 7.98 -4.51
CA LEU A 304 -4.48 7.28 -4.18
C LEU A 304 -4.42 5.89 -4.83
N PHE A 305 -5.51 5.13 -4.81
CA PHE A 305 -5.54 3.83 -5.49
C PHE A 305 -5.23 3.97 -6.99
N LEU A 306 -5.85 4.91 -7.70
CA LEU A 306 -5.59 5.16 -9.11
C LEU A 306 -4.17 5.66 -9.37
N GLY A 307 -3.64 6.57 -8.53
CA GLY A 307 -2.25 7.02 -8.58
C GLY A 307 -1.28 5.84 -8.49
N SER A 308 -1.55 4.87 -7.62
CA SER A 308 -0.74 3.65 -7.49
C SER A 308 -0.77 2.77 -8.75
N GLN A 309 -1.89 2.73 -9.47
CA GLN A 309 -2.00 2.03 -10.75
C GLN A 309 -1.26 2.77 -11.86
N ARG A 310 -1.34 4.11 -11.87
CA ARG A 310 -0.63 4.97 -12.83
C ARG A 310 0.89 4.81 -12.70
N MET A 311 1.43 4.83 -11.48
CA MET A 311 2.85 4.55 -11.21
C MET A 311 3.30 3.22 -11.82
N LYS A 312 2.53 2.14 -11.59
CA LYS A 312 2.83 0.81 -12.12
C LYS A 312 2.71 0.72 -13.65
N ARG A 313 1.98 1.62 -14.30
CA ARG A 313 1.82 1.67 -15.77
C ARG A 313 2.92 2.49 -16.42
N ARG A 314 3.35 3.62 -15.84
CA ARG A 314 4.42 4.49 -16.38
C ARG A 314 5.75 3.76 -16.59
N VAL A 315 6.00 2.71 -15.80
CA VAL A 315 7.23 1.91 -15.85
C VAL A 315 7.17 0.73 -16.83
N LYS A 316 6.04 0.52 -17.53
CA LYS A 316 5.90 -0.53 -18.55
C LYS A 316 6.44 -0.06 -19.89
N GLY A 317 7.04 -0.98 -20.65
CA GLY A 317 7.62 -0.69 -21.97
C GLY A 317 9.11 -0.38 -21.95
N GLY A 318 9.81 -0.69 -20.85
CA GLY A 318 11.27 -0.77 -20.85
C GLY A 318 11.79 -1.90 -21.74
N PRO A 319 13.10 -1.89 -22.07
CA PRO A 319 13.70 -2.94 -22.88
C PRO A 319 13.46 -4.32 -22.26
N ASP A 320 13.19 -5.33 -23.10
CA ASP A 320 13.03 -6.72 -22.66
C ASP A 320 14.39 -7.27 -22.23
N ARG A 321 14.80 -6.89 -21.02
CA ARG A 321 16.06 -7.25 -20.41
C ARG A 321 15.78 -8.07 -19.16
N PRO A 322 15.56 -9.39 -19.30
CA PRO A 322 15.24 -10.24 -18.16
C PRO A 322 16.42 -10.31 -17.19
N MET A 323 16.29 -9.68 -16.02
CA MET A 323 17.29 -9.77 -14.96
C MET A 323 17.10 -11.06 -14.15
N THR A 324 18.16 -11.85 -14.04
CA THR A 324 18.17 -13.15 -13.35
C THR A 324 19.21 -13.20 -12.23
N ALA A 325 20.21 -12.33 -12.25
CA ALA A 325 21.25 -12.24 -11.23
C ALA A 325 21.51 -10.79 -10.80
N ALA A 326 21.80 -10.61 -9.52
CA ALA A 326 22.09 -9.31 -8.93
C ALA A 326 23.25 -9.38 -7.93
N GLY A 327 24.05 -8.32 -7.86
CA GLY A 327 25.01 -8.08 -6.80
C GLY A 327 24.46 -7.11 -5.76
N VAL A 328 24.83 -7.29 -4.50
CA VAL A 328 24.59 -6.31 -3.41
C VAL A 328 25.93 -6.07 -2.72
N VAL A 329 26.39 -4.82 -2.66
CA VAL A 329 27.66 -4.44 -2.03
C VAL A 329 27.38 -3.66 -0.76
N GLY A 330 27.75 -4.23 0.39
CA GLY A 330 27.29 -3.84 1.72
C GLY A 330 26.23 -4.83 2.22
N ALA A 331 26.55 -5.56 3.28
CA ALA A 331 25.73 -6.60 3.90
C ALA A 331 25.14 -6.16 5.26
N GLY A 332 25.10 -4.86 5.53
CA GLY A 332 24.40 -4.31 6.70
C GLY A 332 22.88 -4.50 6.64
N ILE A 333 22.15 -3.77 7.49
CA ILE A 333 20.68 -3.87 7.61
C ILE A 333 19.99 -3.68 6.25
N MET A 334 20.38 -2.64 5.49
CA MET A 334 19.82 -2.36 4.18
C MET A 334 20.22 -3.41 3.14
N GLY A 335 21.49 -3.83 3.14
CA GLY A 335 22.02 -4.86 2.26
C GLY A 335 21.26 -6.18 2.36
N GLY A 336 21.06 -6.69 3.58
CA GLY A 336 20.28 -7.90 3.82
C GLY A 336 18.81 -7.75 3.40
N GLY A 337 18.21 -6.58 3.61
CA GLY A 337 16.85 -6.26 3.16
C GLY A 337 16.69 -6.22 1.63
N ILE A 338 17.66 -5.62 0.93
CA ILE A 338 17.71 -5.56 -0.54
C ILE A 338 17.92 -6.97 -1.11
N ALA A 339 18.85 -7.74 -0.54
CA ALA A 339 19.08 -9.14 -0.92
C ALA A 339 17.82 -10.00 -0.77
N TRP A 340 17.08 -9.83 0.33
CA TRP A 340 15.78 -10.47 0.54
C TRP A 340 14.77 -10.10 -0.57
N ALA A 341 14.68 -8.82 -0.93
CA ALA A 341 13.73 -8.34 -1.93
C ALA A 341 14.02 -8.92 -3.32
N LEU A 342 15.30 -8.91 -3.72
CA LEU A 342 15.77 -9.48 -4.99
C LEU A 342 15.56 -11.00 -5.06
N ALA A 343 15.93 -11.73 -4.00
CA ALA A 343 15.77 -13.18 -3.93
C ALA A 343 14.29 -13.60 -3.98
N ARG A 344 13.41 -12.83 -3.32
CA ARG A 344 11.96 -13.03 -3.37
C ARG A 344 11.37 -12.78 -4.76
N ALA A 345 11.98 -11.89 -5.54
CA ALA A 345 11.65 -11.64 -6.95
C ALA A 345 12.28 -12.68 -7.91
N GLY A 346 12.94 -13.70 -7.37
CA GLY A 346 13.49 -14.84 -8.11
C GLY A 346 14.94 -14.67 -8.58
N LEU A 347 15.62 -13.57 -8.27
CA LEU A 347 17.00 -13.34 -8.71
C LEU A 347 17.99 -14.11 -7.84
N ARG A 348 19.08 -14.59 -8.44
CA ARG A 348 20.28 -15.02 -7.73
C ARG A 348 21.02 -13.79 -7.22
N VAL A 349 21.38 -13.77 -5.95
CA VAL A 349 21.99 -12.61 -5.28
C VAL A 349 23.38 -12.96 -4.77
N ARG A 350 24.38 -12.17 -5.18
CA ARG A 350 25.74 -12.21 -4.63
C ARG A 350 25.94 -11.02 -3.72
N MET A 351 26.01 -11.24 -2.41
CA MET A 351 26.16 -10.19 -1.41
C MET A 351 27.62 -10.12 -0.94
N LYS A 352 28.24 -8.95 -1.09
CA LYS A 352 29.62 -8.67 -0.70
C LYS A 352 29.67 -7.74 0.50
N ASP A 353 30.59 -8.01 1.42
CA ASP A 353 31.04 -7.04 2.43
C ASP A 353 32.58 -7.13 2.59
N ILE A 354 33.17 -6.37 3.50
CA ILE A 354 34.62 -6.40 3.78
C ILE A 354 35.03 -7.57 4.69
N ASN A 355 34.09 -8.16 5.44
CA ASN A 355 34.36 -9.27 6.35
C ASN A 355 33.16 -10.23 6.48
N TRP A 356 33.45 -11.47 6.88
CA TRP A 356 32.42 -12.51 7.04
C TRP A 356 31.37 -12.20 8.11
N PRO A 357 31.68 -11.59 9.27
CA PRO A 357 30.67 -11.17 10.24
C PRO A 357 29.57 -10.29 9.64
N ALA A 358 29.92 -9.28 8.84
CA ALA A 358 28.95 -8.41 8.17
C ALA A 358 28.09 -9.19 7.15
N VAL A 359 28.73 -10.07 6.35
CA VAL A 359 28.01 -10.97 5.42
C VAL A 359 27.01 -11.86 6.16
N ASN A 360 27.42 -12.42 7.30
CA ASN A 360 26.57 -13.26 8.15
C ASN A 360 25.40 -12.46 8.72
N GLN A 361 25.63 -11.21 9.13
CA GLN A 361 24.58 -10.31 9.60
C GLN A 361 23.52 -10.05 8.53
N GLY A 362 23.94 -9.69 7.31
CA GLY A 362 23.02 -9.47 6.18
C GLY A 362 22.23 -10.73 5.82
N THR A 363 22.89 -11.89 5.84
CA THR A 363 22.26 -13.18 5.53
C THR A 363 21.24 -13.57 6.61
N ALA A 364 21.57 -13.34 7.88
CA ALA A 364 20.67 -13.54 9.01
C ALA A 364 19.46 -12.60 8.95
N ALA A 365 19.66 -11.34 8.59
CA ALA A 365 18.58 -10.37 8.40
C ALA A 365 17.59 -10.84 7.30
N ALA A 366 18.10 -11.27 6.15
CA ALA A 366 17.28 -11.83 5.08
C ALA A 366 16.52 -13.09 5.53
N ALA A 367 17.19 -14.00 6.24
CA ALA A 367 16.58 -15.21 6.79
C ALA A 367 15.44 -14.90 7.77
N GLY A 368 15.63 -13.91 8.65
CA GLY A 368 14.60 -13.44 9.58
C GLY A 368 13.35 -12.90 8.86
N MET A 369 13.55 -12.16 7.76
CA MET A 369 12.44 -11.66 6.94
C MET A 369 11.66 -12.79 6.24
N PHE A 370 12.33 -13.83 5.71
CA PHE A 370 11.65 -15.00 5.16
C PHE A 370 10.94 -15.83 6.24
N LYS A 371 11.59 -16.04 7.39
CA LYS A 371 11.00 -16.75 8.53
C LYS A 371 9.69 -16.09 8.96
N SER A 372 9.65 -14.75 9.04
CA SER A 372 8.42 -14.01 9.34
C SER A 372 7.26 -14.31 8.36
N LEU A 373 7.55 -14.55 7.08
CA LEU A 373 6.52 -14.96 6.11
C LEU A 373 6.02 -16.38 6.36
N VAL A 374 6.91 -17.30 6.77
CA VAL A 374 6.55 -18.67 7.14
C VAL A 374 5.69 -18.68 8.41
N ASP A 375 6.09 -17.94 9.44
CA ASP A 375 5.36 -17.82 10.70
C ASP A 375 3.95 -17.25 10.48
N ARG A 376 3.83 -16.27 9.57
CA ARG A 376 2.55 -15.69 9.14
C ARG A 376 1.78 -16.55 8.12
N ARG A 377 2.28 -17.76 7.81
CA ARG A 377 1.70 -18.71 6.84
C ARG A 377 1.51 -18.13 5.43
N LYS A 378 2.33 -17.15 5.06
CA LYS A 378 2.39 -16.54 3.71
C LYS A 378 3.40 -17.22 2.80
N MET A 379 4.26 -18.08 3.34
CA MET A 379 5.28 -18.83 2.62
C MET A 379 5.42 -20.22 3.26
N THR A 380 5.78 -21.24 2.49
CA THR A 380 6.10 -22.57 3.03
C THR A 380 7.59 -22.65 3.39
N LYS A 381 7.96 -23.57 4.29
CA LYS A 381 9.37 -23.78 4.65
C LYS A 381 10.25 -24.14 3.42
N GLY A 382 9.75 -24.99 2.52
CA GLY A 382 10.45 -25.33 1.28
C GLY A 382 10.65 -24.10 0.37
N ALA A 383 9.63 -23.24 0.22
CA ALA A 383 9.76 -22.02 -0.57
C ALA A 383 10.76 -21.03 0.06
N MET A 384 10.83 -20.95 1.39
CA MET A 384 11.85 -20.19 2.11
C MET A 384 13.25 -20.72 1.82
N ASN A 385 13.47 -22.03 1.91
CA ASN A 385 14.78 -22.64 1.63
C ASN A 385 15.24 -22.34 0.20
N LEU A 386 14.35 -22.51 -0.79
CA LEU A 386 14.63 -22.16 -2.19
C LEU A 386 14.96 -20.67 -2.37
N ALA A 387 14.29 -19.78 -1.64
CA ALA A 387 14.59 -18.35 -1.69
C ALA A 387 15.94 -18.02 -1.03
N MET A 388 16.27 -18.66 0.08
CA MET A 388 17.57 -18.49 0.76
C MET A 388 18.73 -19.03 -0.08
N HIS A 389 18.57 -20.15 -0.81
CA HIS A 389 19.60 -20.66 -1.71
C HIS A 389 19.93 -19.72 -2.88
N ARG A 390 19.09 -18.71 -3.14
CA ARG A 390 19.43 -17.66 -4.10
C ARG A 390 20.42 -16.65 -3.55
N ILE A 391 20.59 -16.52 -2.23
CA ILE A 391 21.48 -15.55 -1.60
C ILE A 391 22.81 -16.24 -1.26
N THR A 392 23.91 -15.74 -1.80
CA THR A 392 25.27 -16.20 -1.47
C THR A 392 26.14 -15.03 -1.03
N GLY A 393 26.92 -15.24 0.02
CA GLY A 393 27.83 -14.25 0.60
C GLY A 393 29.26 -14.35 0.04
N THR A 394 30.00 -13.25 0.06
CA THR A 394 31.43 -13.20 -0.27
C THR A 394 32.10 -11.99 0.35
N ILE A 395 33.43 -12.01 0.44
CA ILE A 395 34.26 -10.87 0.86
C ILE A 395 35.11 -10.30 -0.28
N ASP A 396 35.03 -10.91 -1.46
CA ASP A 396 35.76 -10.51 -2.67
C ASP A 396 34.82 -10.37 -3.87
N TRP A 397 35.37 -10.12 -5.06
CA TRP A 397 34.59 -9.87 -6.27
C TRP A 397 34.19 -11.13 -7.06
N ARG A 398 34.49 -12.34 -6.56
CA ARG A 398 34.12 -13.60 -7.23
C ARG A 398 32.60 -13.73 -7.28
N GLY A 399 32.09 -14.08 -8.46
CA GLY A 399 30.65 -14.29 -8.69
C GLY A 399 29.85 -13.04 -9.06
N PHE A 400 30.49 -11.87 -9.26
CA PHE A 400 29.81 -10.65 -9.72
C PHE A 400 29.70 -10.52 -11.23
N ARG A 401 30.56 -11.21 -12.01
CA ARG A 401 30.51 -11.19 -13.48
C ARG A 401 29.13 -11.53 -14.10
N PRO A 402 28.33 -12.50 -13.61
CA PRO A 402 27.03 -12.80 -14.20
C PRO A 402 25.91 -11.83 -13.77
N SER A 403 26.18 -10.79 -12.96
CA SER A 403 25.16 -9.88 -12.45
C SER A 403 24.59 -8.97 -13.53
N ASP A 404 23.27 -8.92 -13.65
CA ASP A 404 22.57 -7.99 -14.55
C ASP A 404 22.51 -6.57 -13.95
N ILE A 405 22.48 -6.50 -12.61
CA ILE A 405 22.49 -5.28 -11.81
C ILE A 405 23.35 -5.48 -10.56
N VAL A 406 24.05 -4.43 -10.12
CA VAL A 406 24.71 -4.40 -8.80
C VAL A 406 24.22 -3.19 -8.02
N ILE A 407 23.76 -3.41 -6.78
CA ILE A 407 23.24 -2.36 -5.89
C ILE A 407 24.24 -2.11 -4.76
N GLU A 408 24.80 -0.90 -4.73
CA GLU A 408 25.68 -0.40 -3.66
C GLU A 408 24.85 0.07 -2.46
N ALA A 409 25.18 -0.43 -1.27
CA ALA A 409 24.54 -0.13 0.01
C ALA A 409 25.59 -0.07 1.15
N VAL A 410 26.74 0.55 0.86
CA VAL A 410 27.81 0.87 1.82
C VAL A 410 27.53 2.20 2.53
N VAL A 411 28.39 2.55 3.48
CA VAL A 411 28.28 3.76 4.32
C VAL A 411 28.13 5.05 3.50
N GLU A 412 27.37 6.00 4.04
CA GLU A 412 27.08 7.29 3.41
C GLU A 412 28.30 8.23 3.49
N ASN A 413 29.30 7.95 2.66
CA ASN A 413 30.53 8.71 2.52
C ASN A 413 30.95 8.75 1.04
N LEU A 414 31.13 9.96 0.50
CA LEU A 414 31.40 10.18 -0.92
C LEU A 414 32.69 9.47 -1.38
N LYS A 415 33.78 9.55 -0.62
CA LYS A 415 35.08 8.94 -0.98
C LYS A 415 34.98 7.42 -1.02
N ILE A 416 34.36 6.82 0.00
CA ILE A 416 34.18 5.36 0.07
C ILE A 416 33.28 4.89 -1.08
N LYS A 417 32.17 5.59 -1.36
CA LYS A 417 31.30 5.25 -2.47
C LYS A 417 31.99 5.40 -3.82
N HIS A 418 32.80 6.45 -4.05
CA HIS A 418 33.60 6.59 -5.27
C HIS A 418 34.53 5.40 -5.48
N GLN A 419 35.25 4.98 -4.44
CA GLN A 419 36.12 3.80 -4.50
C GLN A 419 35.32 2.55 -4.86
N VAL A 420 34.25 2.27 -4.09
CA VAL A 420 33.43 1.07 -4.29
C VAL A 420 32.75 1.04 -5.66
N LEU A 421 32.19 2.17 -6.13
CA LEU A 421 31.55 2.25 -7.43
C LEU A 421 32.53 2.02 -8.59
N THR A 422 33.75 2.52 -8.47
CA THR A 422 34.84 2.29 -9.44
C THR A 422 35.27 0.82 -9.45
N GLU A 423 35.40 0.20 -8.26
CA GLU A 423 35.70 -1.22 -8.14
C GLU A 423 34.59 -2.09 -8.73
N ILE A 424 33.31 -1.77 -8.47
CA ILE A 424 32.15 -2.46 -9.07
C ILE A 424 32.27 -2.40 -10.59
N GLU A 425 32.50 -1.21 -11.15
CA GLU A 425 32.55 -1.01 -12.60
C GLU A 425 33.62 -1.88 -13.28
N THR A 426 34.75 -2.07 -12.61
CA THR A 426 35.88 -2.88 -13.09
C THR A 426 35.59 -4.39 -13.05
N HIS A 427 34.76 -4.85 -12.10
CA HIS A 427 34.53 -6.29 -11.86
C HIS A 427 33.23 -6.84 -12.50
N VAL A 428 32.45 -5.99 -13.15
CA VAL A 428 31.19 -6.38 -13.82
C VAL A 428 31.26 -6.13 -15.33
N PRO A 429 30.52 -6.89 -16.16
CA PRO A 429 30.42 -6.63 -17.59
C PRO A 429 29.96 -5.21 -17.90
N PRO A 430 30.32 -4.63 -19.07
CA PRO A 430 29.89 -3.30 -19.49
C PRO A 430 28.37 -3.17 -19.64
N THR A 431 27.65 -4.29 -19.77
CA THR A 431 26.19 -4.30 -19.84
C THR A 431 25.54 -4.11 -18.48
N THR A 432 26.18 -4.50 -17.37
CA THR A 432 25.59 -4.51 -16.03
C THR A 432 25.17 -3.11 -15.58
N ILE A 433 23.96 -2.99 -15.05
CA ILE A 433 23.47 -1.75 -14.43
C ILE A 433 24.12 -1.60 -13.06
N ILE A 434 24.61 -0.40 -12.75
CA ILE A 434 25.16 -0.08 -11.43
C ILE A 434 24.14 0.84 -10.74
N ALA A 435 23.70 0.45 -9.55
CA ALA A 435 22.77 1.23 -8.76
C ALA A 435 23.35 1.57 -7.39
N THR A 436 22.97 2.72 -6.84
CA THR A 436 23.30 3.12 -5.47
C THR A 436 22.03 3.29 -4.63
N ASN A 437 22.08 2.83 -3.38
CA ASN A 437 21.06 3.04 -2.35
C ASN A 437 21.40 4.25 -1.44
N THR A 438 22.18 5.22 -1.94
CA THR A 438 22.41 6.48 -1.23
C THR A 438 21.09 7.18 -0.90
N SER A 439 21.04 7.95 0.18
CA SER A 439 19.85 8.64 0.69
C SER A 439 19.94 10.17 0.61
N SER A 440 21.17 10.71 0.51
CA SER A 440 21.41 12.16 0.55
C SER A 440 22.39 12.65 -0.52
N LEU A 441 23.33 11.80 -0.97
CA LEU A 441 24.33 12.20 -1.96
C LEU A 441 23.76 12.25 -3.38
N SER A 442 24.09 13.33 -4.11
CA SER A 442 23.69 13.48 -5.51
C SER A 442 24.36 12.44 -6.42
N LEU A 443 23.58 11.89 -7.35
CA LEU A 443 24.09 10.98 -8.38
C LEU A 443 25.12 11.66 -9.28
N ARG A 444 24.98 12.97 -9.54
CA ARG A 444 25.97 13.76 -10.26
C ARG A 444 27.34 13.66 -9.61
N ALA A 445 27.40 13.80 -8.27
CA ALA A 445 28.67 13.69 -7.55
C ALA A 445 29.21 12.27 -7.60
N LEU A 446 28.35 11.26 -7.38
CA LEU A 446 28.72 9.84 -7.36
C LEU A 446 29.12 9.28 -8.73
N ALA A 447 28.60 9.83 -9.83
CA ALA A 447 28.88 9.39 -11.18
C ALA A 447 30.22 9.90 -11.73
N THR A 448 30.86 10.88 -11.07
CA THR A 448 32.12 11.50 -11.51
C THR A 448 33.24 10.50 -11.84
N PRO A 449 33.55 9.51 -10.97
CA PRO A 449 34.61 8.54 -11.25
C PRO A 449 34.21 7.42 -12.23
N LEU A 450 32.94 7.34 -12.66
CA LEU A 450 32.46 6.24 -13.50
C LEU A 450 32.77 6.48 -14.98
N GLN A 451 33.28 5.44 -15.65
CA GLN A 451 33.57 5.45 -17.09
C GLN A 451 32.30 5.37 -17.94
N HIS A 452 31.29 4.62 -17.47
CA HIS A 452 30.04 4.42 -18.19
C HIS A 452 28.82 4.90 -17.38
N PRO A 453 28.68 6.21 -17.12
CA PRO A 453 27.60 6.76 -16.28
C PRO A 453 26.19 6.57 -16.87
N ARG A 454 26.07 6.17 -18.14
CA ARG A 454 24.78 5.85 -18.79
C ARG A 454 24.04 4.66 -18.16
N ARG A 455 24.76 3.75 -17.49
CA ARG A 455 24.21 2.59 -16.80
C ARG A 455 24.14 2.75 -15.28
N PHE A 456 24.42 3.96 -14.78
CA PHE A 456 24.39 4.29 -13.36
C PHE A 456 23.05 4.92 -12.96
N VAL A 457 22.40 4.42 -11.91
CA VAL A 457 21.06 4.86 -11.47
C VAL A 457 20.97 4.87 -9.94
N GLY A 458 20.07 5.66 -9.37
CA GLY A 458 19.76 5.57 -7.95
C GLY A 458 18.60 4.60 -7.72
N LEU A 459 18.71 3.74 -6.73
CA LEU A 459 17.63 2.90 -6.21
C LEU A 459 17.55 3.09 -4.71
N HIS A 460 16.85 4.14 -4.27
CA HIS A 460 16.72 4.48 -2.87
C HIS A 460 15.56 3.69 -2.23
N PHE A 461 15.92 2.71 -1.41
CA PHE A 461 15.01 1.90 -0.61
C PHE A 461 14.81 2.52 0.77
N PHE A 462 13.59 2.47 1.28
CA PHE A 462 13.25 2.94 2.62
C PHE A 462 13.34 1.80 3.65
N ASN A 463 13.90 2.11 4.81
CA ASN A 463 13.98 1.19 5.95
C ASN A 463 12.64 1.14 6.71
N PRO A 464 12.10 -0.04 7.08
CA PRO A 464 12.52 -1.40 6.71
C PRO A 464 12.10 -1.82 5.30
N VAL A 465 13.04 -2.39 4.55
CA VAL A 465 12.85 -2.80 3.14
C VAL A 465 11.69 -3.79 2.96
N ASN A 466 11.39 -4.62 3.95
CA ASN A 466 10.28 -5.59 3.88
C ASN A 466 8.89 -5.00 4.18
N ARG A 467 8.82 -3.76 4.69
CA ARG A 467 7.56 -3.07 5.00
C ARG A 467 7.29 -1.95 3.99
N MET A 468 8.30 -1.13 3.72
CA MET A 468 8.16 0.03 2.84
C MET A 468 7.94 -0.40 1.39
N GLN A 469 6.91 0.17 0.77
CA GLN A 469 6.51 -0.17 -0.60
C GLN A 469 7.23 0.68 -1.64
N LEU A 470 7.51 1.95 -1.33
CA LEU A 470 8.15 2.89 -2.24
C LEU A 470 9.63 2.55 -2.47
N VAL A 471 10.11 2.79 -3.69
CA VAL A 471 11.53 2.90 -4.05
C VAL A 471 11.64 4.07 -5.02
N GLU A 472 12.50 5.04 -4.69
CA GLU A 472 12.81 6.12 -5.63
C GLU A 472 13.85 5.61 -6.63
N VAL A 473 13.53 5.75 -7.92
CA VAL A 473 14.40 5.43 -9.06
C VAL A 473 14.94 6.76 -9.56
N ILE A 474 16.16 7.10 -9.13
CA ILE A 474 16.74 8.41 -9.39
C ILE A 474 17.46 8.42 -10.73
N ALA A 475 17.05 9.32 -11.62
CA ALA A 475 17.66 9.51 -12.93
C ALA A 475 18.72 10.62 -12.86
N GLY A 476 19.99 10.24 -12.96
CA GLY A 476 21.08 11.21 -13.13
C GLY A 476 21.07 11.80 -14.55
N LYS A 477 21.69 12.97 -14.74
CA LYS A 477 21.72 13.66 -16.05
C LYS A 477 22.28 12.81 -17.20
N LYS A 478 23.22 11.90 -16.91
CA LYS A 478 23.84 11.00 -17.89
C LYS A 478 23.18 9.63 -17.95
N THR A 479 22.27 9.30 -17.04
CA THR A 479 21.62 7.99 -16.95
C THR A 479 20.73 7.77 -18.17
N SER A 480 20.84 6.61 -18.82
CA SER A 480 19.99 6.29 -19.97
C SER A 480 18.56 5.97 -19.54
N ARG A 481 17.60 6.32 -20.40
CA ARG A 481 16.17 5.98 -20.19
C ARG A 481 15.97 4.48 -20.01
N ASP A 482 16.69 3.67 -20.79
CA ASP A 482 16.65 2.20 -20.71
C ASP A 482 17.08 1.68 -19.35
N THR A 483 18.12 2.27 -18.75
CA THR A 483 18.55 1.92 -17.38
C THR A 483 17.48 2.26 -16.36
N VAL A 484 16.86 3.44 -16.44
CA VAL A 484 15.78 3.85 -15.53
C VAL A 484 14.59 2.90 -15.64
N LEU A 485 14.15 2.58 -16.85
CA LEU A 485 13.00 1.70 -17.08
C LEU A 485 13.29 0.26 -16.63
N ALA A 486 14.49 -0.27 -16.91
CA ALA A 486 14.89 -1.60 -16.48
C ALA A 486 14.97 -1.72 -14.94
N ALA A 487 15.51 -0.69 -14.28
CA ALA A 487 15.57 -0.63 -12.82
C ALA A 487 14.17 -0.50 -12.19
N ALA A 488 13.30 0.34 -12.76
CA ALA A 488 11.93 0.51 -12.30
C ALA A 488 11.09 -0.78 -12.49
N GLU A 489 11.27 -1.50 -13.58
CA GLU A 489 10.63 -2.79 -13.81
C GLU A 489 11.10 -3.86 -12.81
N LEU A 490 12.39 -3.88 -12.46
CA LEU A 490 12.90 -4.73 -11.39
C LEU A 490 12.24 -4.41 -10.04
N VAL A 491 12.10 -3.13 -9.68
CA VAL A 491 11.38 -2.68 -8.48
C VAL A 491 9.94 -3.20 -8.48
N ARG A 492 9.23 -3.06 -9.61
CA ARG A 492 7.88 -3.60 -9.77
C ARG A 492 7.84 -5.13 -9.59
N ARG A 493 8.84 -5.85 -10.11
CA ARG A 493 8.97 -7.32 -9.99
C ARG A 493 9.21 -7.76 -8.55
N MET A 494 9.87 -6.94 -7.74
CA MET A 494 10.00 -7.12 -6.28
C MET A 494 8.68 -6.89 -5.51
N GLY A 495 7.61 -6.48 -6.19
CA GLY A 495 6.33 -6.15 -5.58
C GLY A 495 6.35 -4.79 -4.86
N LYS A 496 7.30 -3.92 -5.23
CA LYS A 496 7.45 -2.55 -4.73
C LYS A 496 6.89 -1.55 -5.75
N LEU A 497 6.75 -0.29 -5.34
CA LEU A 497 6.25 0.82 -6.14
C LEU A 497 7.43 1.70 -6.56
N PRO A 498 7.84 1.66 -7.84
CA PRO A 498 8.84 2.59 -8.35
C PRO A 498 8.23 3.98 -8.57
N ILE A 499 8.95 5.02 -8.13
CA ILE A 499 8.74 6.39 -8.59
C ILE A 499 10.01 6.90 -9.23
N VAL A 500 9.92 7.42 -10.46
CA VAL A 500 11.07 8.02 -11.14
C VAL A 500 11.17 9.47 -10.70
N VAL A 501 12.35 9.87 -10.21
CA VAL A 501 12.61 11.23 -9.72
C VAL A 501 13.93 11.75 -10.28
N GLY A 502 14.04 13.08 -10.39
CA GLY A 502 15.27 13.78 -10.75
C GLY A 502 16.32 13.72 -9.66
N ASP A 503 17.58 13.87 -10.05
CA ASP A 503 18.72 13.94 -9.13
C ASP A 503 18.81 15.32 -8.45
N CYS A 504 18.63 15.33 -7.13
CA CYS A 504 18.94 16.45 -6.25
C CYS A 504 19.28 15.92 -4.83
N PRO A 505 19.98 16.71 -3.99
CA PRO A 505 20.22 16.34 -2.60
C PRO A 505 18.90 16.01 -1.86
N GLY A 506 18.84 14.82 -1.26
CA GLY A 506 17.65 14.29 -0.58
C GLY A 506 16.51 13.79 -1.51
N PHE A 507 16.71 13.80 -2.83
CA PHE A 507 15.75 13.36 -3.85
C PHE A 507 14.36 14.01 -3.66
N LEU A 508 13.29 13.22 -3.60
CA LEU A 508 11.94 13.74 -3.40
C LEU A 508 11.51 13.58 -1.94
N VAL A 509 11.51 12.35 -1.41
CA VAL A 509 10.90 12.09 -0.09
C VAL A 509 11.69 12.72 1.04
N ASN A 510 13.01 12.51 1.11
CA ASN A 510 13.82 13.05 2.20
C ASN A 510 13.89 14.57 2.13
N ARG A 511 13.99 15.12 0.91
CA ARG A 511 13.98 16.57 0.66
C ARG A 511 12.72 17.24 1.22
N ILE A 512 11.54 16.64 1.04
CA ILE A 512 10.27 17.19 1.55
C ILE A 512 10.09 16.88 3.05
N LEU A 513 10.52 15.71 3.53
CA LEU A 513 10.34 15.30 4.92
C LEU A 513 11.24 16.06 5.91
N LEU A 514 12.47 16.39 5.53
CA LEU A 514 13.42 16.97 6.47
C LEU A 514 13.04 18.36 6.97
N PRO A 515 12.52 19.29 6.17
CA PRO A 515 11.97 20.55 6.68
C PRO A 515 10.90 20.36 7.76
N TYR A 516 10.06 19.33 7.66
CA TYR A 516 9.07 18.97 8.69
C TYR A 516 9.72 18.53 10.00
N LEU A 517 10.79 17.72 9.93
CA LEU A 517 11.54 17.29 11.12
C LEU A 517 12.32 18.43 11.75
N ILE A 518 13.01 19.23 10.93
CA ILE A 518 13.76 20.41 11.36
C ILE A 518 12.83 21.41 12.04
N GLU A 519 11.67 21.70 11.45
CA GLU A 519 10.70 22.62 12.04
C GLU A 519 10.11 22.10 13.36
N SER A 520 9.97 20.77 13.48
CA SER A 520 9.55 20.16 14.75
C SER A 520 10.60 20.34 15.84
N THR A 521 11.90 20.31 15.48
CA THR A 521 12.97 20.61 16.43
C THR A 521 13.11 22.10 16.73
N TRP A 522 12.76 22.99 15.80
CA TRP A 522 12.61 24.42 16.08
C TRP A 522 11.49 24.68 17.08
N MET A 523 10.30 24.09 16.88
CA MET A 523 9.20 24.21 17.85
C MET A 523 9.59 23.70 19.24
N PHE A 524 10.39 22.63 19.30
CA PHE A 524 10.94 22.12 20.55
C PHE A 524 11.92 23.10 21.20
N GLU A 525 12.89 23.63 20.43
CA GLU A 525 13.82 24.70 20.84
C GLU A 525 13.09 25.99 21.22
N GLU A 526 11.87 26.20 20.72
CA GLU A 526 10.98 27.30 21.06
C GLU A 526 10.06 27.01 22.27
N GLY A 527 10.20 25.84 22.90
CA GLY A 527 9.58 25.50 24.19
C GLY A 527 8.29 24.72 24.12
N VAL A 528 7.90 24.28 22.93
CA VAL A 528 6.73 23.42 22.79
C VAL A 528 7.15 22.01 23.21
N THR A 529 6.39 21.40 24.13
CA THR A 529 6.73 20.09 24.67
C THR A 529 6.67 18.99 23.62
N THR A 530 7.54 17.99 23.75
CA THR A 530 7.67 16.86 22.82
C THR A 530 6.34 16.16 22.55
N ASP A 531 5.59 15.85 23.62
CA ASP A 531 4.31 15.15 23.53
C ASP A 531 3.25 15.98 22.82
N ARG A 532 3.27 17.30 22.99
CA ARG A 532 2.31 18.19 22.36
C ARG A 532 2.53 18.28 20.86
N ILE A 533 3.78 18.42 20.41
CA ILE A 533 4.13 18.41 18.98
C ILE A 533 3.73 17.08 18.34
N ASP A 534 4.17 15.97 18.94
CA ASP A 534 3.94 14.63 18.40
C ASP A 534 2.44 14.29 18.36
N HIS A 535 1.69 14.56 19.43
CA HIS A 535 0.26 14.28 19.45
C HIS A 535 -0.55 15.20 18.54
N ALA A 536 -0.16 16.46 18.34
CA ALA A 536 -0.85 17.34 17.39
C ALA A 536 -0.76 16.78 15.95
N LEU A 537 0.41 16.26 15.57
CA LEU A 537 0.66 15.72 14.24
C LEU A 537 0.13 14.29 14.05
N GLU A 538 0.12 13.47 15.11
CA GLU A 538 -0.61 12.20 15.12
C GLU A 538 -2.12 12.42 14.96
N ARG A 539 -2.71 13.39 15.68
CA ARG A 539 -4.12 13.79 15.51
C ARG A 539 -4.39 14.33 14.11
N PHE A 540 -3.45 15.07 13.52
CA PHE A 540 -3.55 15.53 12.14
C PHE A 540 -3.65 14.37 11.14
N GLY A 541 -3.01 13.24 11.45
CA GLY A 541 -3.09 11.98 10.70
C GLY A 541 -1.74 11.34 10.38
N MET A 542 -0.63 11.84 10.91
CA MET A 542 0.70 11.24 10.73
C MET A 542 0.78 9.90 11.49
N PRO A 543 1.50 8.89 10.98
CA PRO A 543 1.57 7.56 11.60
C PRO A 543 2.39 7.52 12.89
N MET A 544 3.25 8.52 13.07
CA MET A 544 4.16 8.70 14.20
C MET A 544 4.47 10.20 14.30
N GLY A 545 4.56 10.72 15.53
CA GLY A 545 5.03 12.09 15.75
C GLY A 545 6.46 12.32 15.24
N PRO A 546 6.79 13.56 14.81
CA PRO A 546 8.09 13.88 14.22
C PRO A 546 9.27 13.61 15.15
N LEU A 547 9.19 13.97 16.43
CA LEU A 547 10.34 13.85 17.36
C LEU A 547 10.61 12.39 17.68
N ARG A 548 9.55 11.58 17.86
CA ARG A 548 9.68 10.12 17.93
C ARG A 548 10.23 9.52 16.63
N LEU A 549 9.89 10.07 15.47
CA LEU A 549 10.45 9.62 14.20
C LEU A 549 11.96 9.92 14.11
N VAL A 550 12.41 11.08 14.60
CA VAL A 550 13.86 11.39 14.69
C VAL A 550 14.57 10.38 15.57
N ASP A 551 14.00 10.00 16.72
CA ASP A 551 14.59 8.98 17.61
C ASP A 551 14.68 7.59 16.96
N GLU A 552 13.68 7.19 16.15
CA GLU A 552 13.67 5.90 15.44
C GLU A 552 14.72 5.86 14.32
N VAL A 553 14.96 6.99 13.65
CA VAL A 553 16.05 7.13 12.66
C VAL A 553 17.41 7.17 13.35
N GLY A 554 17.49 7.81 14.52
CA GLY A 554 18.71 8.16 15.24
C GLY A 554 19.06 9.62 15.03
N ILE A 555 19.22 10.35 16.15
CA ILE A 555 19.40 11.81 16.14
C ILE A 555 20.68 12.23 15.39
N ASP A 556 21.79 11.50 15.58
CA ASP A 556 23.05 11.75 14.88
C ASP A 556 22.97 11.54 13.36
N THR A 557 22.24 10.51 12.94
CA THR A 557 22.04 10.18 11.53
C THR A 557 21.16 11.25 10.89
N GLY A 558 20.07 11.63 11.55
CA GLY A 558 19.20 12.72 11.12
C GLY A 558 19.96 14.05 11.01
N TYR A 559 20.75 14.41 12.03
CA TYR A 559 21.54 15.64 12.06
C TYR A 559 22.56 15.71 10.91
N LYS A 560 23.30 14.62 10.65
CA LYS A 560 24.24 14.57 9.53
C LYS A 560 23.54 14.83 8.18
N VAL A 561 22.40 14.17 7.94
CA VAL A 561 21.64 14.38 6.69
C VAL A 561 21.07 15.80 6.62
N ALA A 562 20.60 16.34 7.75
CA ALA A 562 20.10 17.71 7.83
C ALA A 562 21.21 18.73 7.48
N LYS A 563 22.43 18.56 7.98
CA LYS A 563 23.60 19.39 7.62
C LYS A 563 24.02 19.28 6.16
N GLU A 564 23.90 18.09 5.56
CA GLU A 564 24.13 17.90 4.13
C GLU A 564 23.10 18.65 3.28
N LEU A 565 21.82 18.63 3.68
CA LEU A 565 20.78 19.41 3.01
C LEU A 565 20.89 20.91 3.24
N GLU A 566 21.23 21.34 4.45
CA GLU A 566 21.53 22.73 4.77
C GLU A 566 22.66 23.27 3.88
N SER A 567 23.73 22.50 3.69
CA SER A 567 24.82 22.87 2.79
C SER A 567 24.38 23.02 1.33
N ALA A 568 23.36 22.25 0.91
CA ALA A 568 22.83 22.29 -0.45
C ALA A 568 21.80 23.41 -0.66
N TYR A 569 21.07 23.80 0.38
CA TYR A 569 19.85 24.60 0.28
C TYR A 569 19.85 25.88 1.11
N GLY A 570 20.84 26.07 1.99
CA GLY A 570 21.06 27.27 2.79
C GLY A 570 19.97 27.48 3.86
N GLU A 571 19.67 28.75 4.11
CA GLU A 571 18.73 29.25 5.13
C GLU A 571 17.38 28.52 5.15
N ARG A 572 16.87 28.10 3.99
CA ARG A 572 15.56 27.43 3.89
C ARG A 572 15.51 26.05 4.57
N MET A 573 16.67 25.44 4.87
CA MET A 573 16.80 24.18 5.60
C MET A 573 17.79 24.30 6.77
N HIS A 574 17.89 25.49 7.36
CA HIS A 574 18.77 25.73 8.49
C HIS A 574 18.39 24.86 9.70
N VAL A 575 19.39 24.16 10.25
CA VAL A 575 19.20 23.19 11.34
C VAL A 575 19.21 23.90 12.69
N ALA A 576 18.24 23.58 13.53
CA ALA A 576 18.11 24.08 14.90
C ALA A 576 19.38 23.79 15.74
N SER A 577 19.76 24.75 16.59
CA SER A 577 21.02 24.70 17.35
C SER A 577 21.04 23.54 18.34
N VAL A 578 19.88 23.25 18.94
CA VAL A 578 19.69 22.18 19.93
C VAL A 578 20.13 20.81 19.42
N LEU A 579 19.96 20.53 18.13
CA LEU A 579 20.34 19.24 17.56
C LEU A 579 21.86 19.06 17.51
N GLY A 580 22.63 20.14 17.34
CA GLY A 580 24.08 20.10 17.42
C GLY A 580 24.55 19.72 18.82
N ASP A 581 24.04 20.44 19.83
CA ASP A 581 24.40 20.22 21.23
C ASP A 581 24.05 18.79 21.71
N VAL A 582 22.88 18.28 21.30
CA VAL A 582 22.43 16.91 21.61
C VAL A 582 23.33 15.84 20.98
N VAL A 583 23.80 16.06 19.75
CA VAL A 583 24.71 15.14 19.06
C VAL A 583 26.09 15.17 19.69
N ASP A 584 26.61 16.36 20.01
CA ASP A 584 27.93 16.52 20.63
C ASP A 584 27.99 15.93 22.04
N ALA A 585 26.89 15.99 22.79
CA ALA A 585 26.76 15.33 24.09
C ALA A 585 26.80 13.79 24.01
N GLY A 586 26.49 13.20 22.84
CA GLY A 586 26.64 11.77 22.56
C GLY A 586 25.75 10.79 23.34
N THR A 587 24.94 11.27 24.29
CA THR A 587 24.12 10.43 25.19
C THR A 587 22.68 10.23 24.71
N LEU A 588 22.15 11.20 23.96
CA LEU A 588 20.76 11.25 23.49
C LEU A 588 20.69 10.94 21.98
N LEU A 589 21.04 9.72 21.58
CA LEU A 589 21.09 9.31 20.18
C LEU A 589 19.78 8.67 19.65
N GLY A 590 18.72 8.68 20.46
CA GLY A 590 17.41 8.11 20.13
C GLY A 590 17.27 6.65 20.56
N LYS A 591 16.49 5.89 19.83
CA LYS A 591 16.14 4.51 20.20
C LYS A 591 17.33 3.57 20.26
N LYS A 592 18.37 3.82 19.45
CA LYS A 592 19.58 2.99 19.42
C LYS A 592 20.42 3.07 20.70
N SER A 593 20.38 4.19 21.41
CA SER A 593 21.00 4.37 22.75
C SER A 593 19.98 4.17 23.88
N GLY A 594 18.71 3.91 23.56
CA GLY A 594 17.61 3.80 24.51
C GLY A 594 17.08 5.14 25.03
N ARG A 595 17.68 6.27 24.62
CA ARG A 595 17.37 7.63 25.12
C ARG A 595 17.57 8.67 24.02
N GLY A 596 16.59 9.55 23.81
CA GLY A 596 16.59 10.68 22.87
C GLY A 596 15.57 11.73 23.30
N PHE A 597 14.67 12.16 22.41
CA PHE A 597 13.48 12.94 22.79
C PHE A 597 12.53 12.13 23.69
N TYR A 598 12.55 10.80 23.53
CA TYR A 598 11.87 9.83 24.37
C TYR A 598 12.85 8.87 25.06
N LEU A 599 12.39 8.29 26.16
CA LEU A 599 13.02 7.15 26.84
C LEU A 599 12.42 5.83 26.33
N TYR A 600 13.28 4.86 26.05
CA TYR A 600 12.91 3.56 25.47
C TYR A 600 13.23 2.40 26.43
N ASP A 601 12.47 2.29 27.50
CA ASP A 601 12.63 1.30 28.57
C ASP A 601 11.61 0.15 28.45
N ASN A 602 11.86 -0.83 27.56
CA ASN A 602 11.08 -2.09 27.39
C ASN A 602 9.53 -1.97 27.34
N GLY A 603 8.98 -0.76 27.19
CA GLY A 603 7.57 -0.43 27.27
C GLY A 603 7.16 0.64 26.26
N THR A 604 6.07 1.36 26.55
CA THR A 604 5.63 2.49 25.72
C THR A 604 6.64 3.64 25.87
N PRO A 605 7.17 4.22 24.78
CA PRO A 605 8.09 5.35 24.88
C PRO A 605 7.49 6.50 25.68
N ARG A 606 8.27 7.05 26.62
CA ARG A 606 7.85 8.18 27.47
C ARG A 606 8.68 9.43 27.13
N PRO A 607 8.12 10.64 27.15
CA PRO A 607 8.89 11.86 26.94
C PRO A 607 10.11 11.91 27.87
N ASN A 608 11.23 12.39 27.37
CA ASN A 608 12.46 12.49 28.14
C ASN A 608 12.58 13.87 28.81
N ASP A 609 12.36 13.92 30.12
CA ASP A 609 12.45 15.16 30.89
C ASP A 609 13.85 15.79 30.84
N ASP A 610 14.91 14.97 30.71
CA ASP A 610 16.28 15.48 30.57
C ASP A 610 16.46 16.26 29.25
N ALA A 611 15.81 15.82 28.16
CA ALA A 611 15.85 16.53 26.89
C ALA A 611 15.11 17.87 26.99
N ASN A 612 13.95 17.91 27.68
CA ASN A 612 13.24 19.16 27.96
C ASN A 612 14.09 20.12 28.82
N ALA A 613 14.76 19.59 29.85
CA ALA A 613 15.59 20.38 30.74
C ALA A 613 16.81 21.00 30.03
N LEU A 614 17.45 20.28 29.11
CA LEU A 614 18.55 20.81 28.30
C LEU A 614 18.12 22.03 27.48
N VAL A 615 16.93 21.98 26.86
CA VAL A 615 16.39 23.09 26.08
C VAL A 615 15.97 24.25 26.96
N SER A 616 15.30 23.98 28.08
CA SER A 616 14.96 25.02 29.05
C SER A 616 16.21 25.74 29.58
N ALA A 617 17.27 25.00 29.90
CA ALA A 617 18.54 25.61 30.36
C ALA A 617 19.21 26.46 29.28
N ALA A 618 19.20 26.01 28.01
CA ALA A 618 19.72 26.80 26.89
C ALA A 618 18.94 28.11 26.71
N ARG A 619 17.62 28.06 26.84
CA ARG A 619 16.74 29.24 26.75
C ARG A 619 16.91 30.22 27.90
N GLU A 620 17.03 29.71 29.12
CA GLU A 620 17.31 30.52 30.30
C GLU A 620 18.66 31.23 30.15
N ARG A 621 19.68 30.53 29.65
CA ARG A 621 20.99 31.11 29.33
C ARG A 621 20.88 32.22 28.28
N ASP A 622 20.06 32.01 27.25
CA ASP A 622 19.95 32.92 26.10
C ASP A 622 18.87 34.02 26.31
N GLY A 623 18.18 34.02 27.46
CA GLY A 623 17.15 35.00 27.82
C GLY A 623 15.87 34.91 27.00
N VAL A 624 15.56 33.74 26.43
CA VAL A 624 14.44 33.54 25.50
C VAL A 624 13.25 32.87 26.20
N ALA A 625 12.09 33.53 26.18
CA ALA A 625 10.86 32.96 26.74
C ALA A 625 10.26 31.86 25.83
N PRO A 626 9.52 30.88 26.40
CA PRO A 626 8.70 29.96 25.61
C PRO A 626 7.63 30.67 24.81
N ILE A 627 7.44 30.20 23.58
CA ILE A 627 6.37 30.71 22.74
C ILE A 627 5.05 30.06 23.11
N GLU A 628 3.98 30.84 23.05
CA GLU A 628 2.64 30.29 23.04
C GLU A 628 2.17 30.09 21.60
N VAL A 629 1.96 28.83 21.23
CA VAL A 629 1.39 28.42 19.95
C VAL A 629 0.15 27.58 20.18
N THR A 630 -0.77 27.58 19.22
CA THR A 630 -1.93 26.69 19.23
C THR A 630 -1.60 25.37 18.53
N ASP A 631 -2.39 24.33 18.76
CA ASP A 631 -2.20 23.05 18.06
C ASP A 631 -2.37 23.18 16.54
N ALA A 632 -3.23 24.11 16.10
CA ALA A 632 -3.38 24.43 14.68
C ALA A 632 -2.10 25.09 14.11
N ASP A 633 -1.45 25.95 14.90
CA ASP A 633 -0.19 26.60 14.51
C ASP A 633 0.95 25.57 14.40
N ILE A 634 1.03 24.61 15.33
CA ILE A 634 1.97 23.47 15.27
C ILE A 634 1.80 22.68 13.96
N VAL A 635 0.54 22.34 13.63
CA VAL A 635 0.22 21.62 12.39
C VAL A 635 0.57 22.45 11.17
N ASP A 636 0.25 23.74 11.15
CA ASP A 636 0.55 24.64 10.04
C ASP A 636 2.05 24.76 9.78
N ARG A 637 2.84 25.01 10.81
CA ARG A 637 4.29 25.11 10.73
C ARG A 637 4.90 23.83 10.15
N ALA A 638 4.52 22.68 10.69
CA ALA A 638 5.07 21.41 10.27
C ALA A 638 4.60 20.97 8.86
N VAL A 639 3.32 21.17 8.51
CA VAL A 639 2.76 20.67 7.26
C VAL A 639 2.96 21.63 6.10
N LEU A 640 2.79 22.94 6.29
CA LEU A 640 2.89 23.90 5.20
C LEU A 640 4.33 24.07 4.70
N ILE A 641 5.34 23.88 5.54
CA ILE A 641 6.73 23.86 5.08
C ILE A 641 7.00 22.69 4.13
N MET A 642 6.36 21.53 4.34
CA MET A 642 6.41 20.42 3.38
C MET A 642 5.70 20.78 2.07
N VAL A 643 4.51 21.40 2.14
CA VAL A 643 3.78 21.86 0.94
C VAL A 643 4.65 22.82 0.13
N ASN A 644 5.31 23.74 0.82
CA ASN A 644 6.20 24.71 0.21
C ASN A 644 7.38 24.03 -0.51
N GLU A 645 8.01 23.04 0.14
CA GLU A 645 9.10 22.28 -0.47
C GLU A 645 8.63 21.40 -1.64
N ALA A 646 7.43 20.83 -1.53
CA ALA A 646 6.81 20.05 -2.61
C ALA A 646 6.54 20.92 -3.85
N ALA A 647 6.11 22.17 -3.65
CA ALA A 647 5.95 23.12 -4.75
C ALA A 647 7.28 23.42 -5.47
N ARG A 648 8.39 23.52 -4.72
CA ARG A 648 9.74 23.68 -5.29
C ARG A 648 10.18 22.43 -6.06
N CYS A 649 9.90 21.24 -5.53
CA CYS A 649 10.22 19.98 -6.22
C CYS A 649 9.52 19.86 -7.58
N LEU A 650 8.29 20.38 -7.70
CA LEU A 650 7.58 20.47 -8.98
C LEU A 650 8.20 21.51 -9.92
N ASP A 651 8.51 22.71 -9.43
CA ASP A 651 9.10 23.80 -10.22
C ASP A 651 10.47 23.43 -10.78
N GLU A 652 11.28 22.73 -9.98
CA GLU A 652 12.62 22.29 -10.32
C GLU A 652 12.64 21.00 -11.17
N GLY A 653 11.48 20.40 -11.42
CA GLY A 653 11.37 19.17 -12.22
C GLY A 653 11.93 17.92 -11.55
N VAL A 654 11.98 17.88 -10.21
CA VAL A 654 12.33 16.65 -9.46
C VAL A 654 11.29 15.56 -9.72
N VAL A 655 10.02 15.96 -9.84
CA VAL A 655 8.91 15.11 -10.28
C VAL A 655 8.00 15.94 -11.17
N ASP A 656 7.42 15.31 -12.19
CA ASP A 656 6.64 15.98 -13.24
C ASP A 656 5.13 15.98 -13.00
N ASP A 657 4.66 15.28 -11.96
CA ASP A 657 3.25 14.99 -11.74
C ASP A 657 2.90 15.13 -10.24
N PRO A 658 1.99 16.04 -9.87
CA PRO A 658 1.59 16.24 -8.48
C PRO A 658 0.91 14.99 -7.88
N GLU A 659 0.22 14.16 -8.68
CA GLU A 659 -0.35 12.90 -8.19
C GLU A 659 0.73 11.90 -7.77
N LEU A 660 1.87 11.91 -8.47
CA LEU A 660 3.02 11.05 -8.12
C LEU A 660 3.74 11.55 -6.88
N LEU A 661 3.88 12.87 -6.72
CA LEU A 661 4.45 13.48 -5.51
C LEU A 661 3.61 13.09 -4.29
N ASP A 662 2.29 13.30 -4.35
CA ASP A 662 1.38 12.95 -3.27
C ASP A 662 1.47 11.48 -2.90
N MET A 663 1.53 10.61 -3.91
CA MET A 663 1.71 9.18 -3.73
C MET A 663 3.04 8.82 -3.08
N ALA A 664 4.14 9.48 -3.45
CA ALA A 664 5.43 9.28 -2.81
C ALA A 664 5.41 9.70 -1.33
N MET A 665 4.76 10.82 -1.01
CA MET A 665 4.64 11.25 0.39
C MET A 665 3.78 10.29 1.20
N VAL A 666 2.63 9.86 0.68
CA VAL A 666 1.78 8.88 1.39
C VAL A 666 2.49 7.52 1.56
N MET A 667 3.23 7.03 0.55
CA MET A 667 3.89 5.71 0.62
C MET A 667 5.26 5.73 1.31
N GLY A 668 5.96 6.88 1.27
CA GLY A 668 7.31 7.07 1.78
C GLY A 668 7.33 7.55 3.23
N THR A 669 6.56 8.60 3.55
CA THR A 669 6.51 9.18 4.90
C THR A 669 5.29 8.72 5.71
N GLY A 670 4.29 8.17 5.01
CA GLY A 670 3.01 7.83 5.63
C GLY A 670 2.07 9.02 5.78
N PHE A 671 2.27 10.10 5.02
CA PHE A 671 1.37 11.27 5.04
C PHE A 671 -0.10 10.84 4.98
N ALA A 672 -0.93 11.50 5.80
CA ALA A 672 -2.31 11.13 6.10
C ALA A 672 -3.13 10.70 4.86
N PRO A 673 -3.37 9.39 4.63
CA PRO A 673 -3.99 8.90 3.39
C PRO A 673 -5.41 9.43 3.14
N PHE A 674 -6.19 9.66 4.20
CA PHE A 674 -7.55 10.20 4.11
C PHE A 674 -7.59 11.66 3.59
N ARG A 675 -6.45 12.35 3.59
CA ARG A 675 -6.27 13.69 2.99
C ARG A 675 -5.78 13.65 1.54
N GLY A 676 -5.58 12.45 0.98
CA GLY A 676 -5.26 12.21 -0.43
C GLY A 676 -3.80 12.47 -0.81
N GLY A 677 -3.08 13.28 -0.04
CA GLY A 677 -1.70 13.67 -0.31
C GLY A 677 -1.41 15.07 0.19
N LEU A 678 -0.15 15.47 0.12
CA LEU A 678 0.33 16.75 0.63
C LEU A 678 -0.21 17.94 -0.18
N LEU A 679 -0.12 17.86 -1.51
CA LEU A 679 -0.62 18.88 -2.44
C LEU A 679 -2.14 18.84 -2.53
N ARG A 680 -2.75 17.64 -2.44
CA ARG A 680 -4.20 17.52 -2.35
C ARG A 680 -4.76 18.20 -1.10
N TYR A 681 -4.09 18.04 0.04
CA TYR A 681 -4.42 18.76 1.27
C TYR A 681 -4.32 20.28 1.09
N ALA A 682 -3.28 20.77 0.40
CA ALA A 682 -3.15 22.20 0.08
C ALA A 682 -4.28 22.71 -0.82
N ASP A 683 -4.66 21.94 -1.85
CA ASP A 683 -5.79 22.27 -2.73
C ASP A 683 -7.13 22.31 -1.98
N GLU A 684 -7.37 21.37 -1.05
CA GLU A 684 -8.56 21.33 -0.21
C GLU A 684 -8.64 22.51 0.76
N ARG A 685 -7.49 22.92 1.31
CA ARG A 685 -7.39 24.11 2.19
C ARG A 685 -7.57 25.41 1.41
N GLY A 686 -7.19 25.43 0.13
CA GLY A 686 -7.19 26.60 -0.74
C GLY A 686 -5.79 27.20 -0.86
N ILE A 687 -5.28 27.32 -2.09
CA ILE A 687 -3.89 27.73 -2.37
C ILE A 687 -3.59 29.15 -1.90
N GLU A 688 -4.53 30.08 -2.04
CA GLU A 688 -4.40 31.45 -1.55
C GLU A 688 -4.23 31.47 -0.01
N ARG A 689 -5.07 30.72 0.71
CA ARG A 689 -4.96 30.60 2.18
C ARG A 689 -3.66 29.96 2.63
N VAL A 690 -3.15 28.99 1.85
CA VAL A 690 -1.85 28.36 2.12
C VAL A 690 -0.71 29.36 1.90
N HIS A 691 -0.79 30.14 0.81
CA HIS A 691 0.18 31.19 0.51
C HIS A 691 0.22 32.25 1.61
N ASP A 692 -0.93 32.81 1.98
CA ASP A 692 -1.00 33.89 2.96
C ASP A 692 -0.53 33.42 4.33
N ARG A 693 -0.90 32.19 4.71
CA ARG A 693 -0.41 31.59 5.95
C ARG A 693 1.10 31.38 5.96
N LEU A 694 1.70 31.03 4.81
CA LEU A 694 3.15 30.89 4.71
C LEU A 694 3.88 32.24 4.79
N GLU A 695 3.31 33.33 4.25
CA GLU A 695 3.85 34.68 4.47
C GLU A 695 3.79 35.07 5.96
N GLU A 696 2.65 34.85 6.63
CA GLU A 696 2.53 35.12 8.08
C GLU A 696 3.56 34.33 8.91
N LEU A 697 3.81 33.07 8.56
CA LEU A 697 4.81 32.25 9.22
C LEU A 697 6.23 32.72 8.89
N ALA A 698 6.47 33.25 7.67
CA ALA A 698 7.76 33.81 7.29
C ALA A 698 8.08 35.06 8.09
N ASP A 699 7.10 35.94 8.29
CA ASP A 699 7.26 37.16 9.09
C ASP A 699 7.51 36.86 10.57
N ARG A 700 6.87 35.80 11.11
CA ARG A 700 7.00 35.43 12.55
C ARG A 700 8.22 34.58 12.86
N TYR A 701 8.55 33.64 12.01
CA TYR A 701 9.51 32.58 12.31
C TYR A 701 10.73 32.59 11.38
N GLY A 702 10.70 33.32 10.26
CA GLY A 702 11.84 33.55 9.38
C GLY A 702 11.68 33.00 7.97
N GLU A 703 12.67 33.33 7.11
CA GLU A 703 12.62 33.14 5.65
C GLU A 703 12.40 31.70 5.17
N ARG A 704 12.61 30.68 6.02
CA ARG A 704 12.35 29.27 5.67
C ARG A 704 10.89 29.00 5.28
N PHE A 705 9.95 29.81 5.76
CA PHE A 705 8.54 29.72 5.40
C PHE A 705 8.16 30.49 4.13
N ARG A 706 9.07 31.31 3.57
CA ARG A 706 8.76 32.16 2.42
C ARG A 706 8.17 31.33 1.27
N PRO A 707 6.96 31.68 0.76
CA PRO A 707 6.29 30.90 -0.28
C PRO A 707 7.16 30.70 -1.52
N ALA A 708 7.17 29.47 -2.04
CA ALA A 708 7.88 29.11 -3.26
C ALA A 708 7.29 29.85 -4.46
N GLY A 709 8.13 30.23 -5.43
CA GLY A 709 7.68 30.95 -6.62
C GLY A 709 6.56 30.25 -7.39
N PHE A 710 6.58 28.91 -7.46
CA PHE A 710 5.50 28.14 -8.06
C PHE A 710 4.18 28.25 -7.30
N LEU A 711 4.21 28.19 -5.96
CA LEU A 711 3.03 28.36 -5.11
C LEU A 711 2.45 29.78 -5.26
N GLN A 712 3.31 30.80 -5.26
CA GLN A 712 2.89 32.19 -5.50
C GLN A 712 2.20 32.36 -6.86
N LYS A 713 2.75 31.74 -7.92
CA LYS A 713 2.15 31.75 -9.27
C LYS A 713 0.78 31.08 -9.29
N LEU A 714 0.59 29.99 -8.54
CA LEU A 714 -0.70 29.31 -8.43
C LEU A 714 -1.73 30.16 -7.69
N ALA A 715 -1.35 30.74 -6.55
CA ALA A 715 -2.20 31.64 -5.76
C ALA A 715 -2.66 32.84 -6.61
N LYS A 716 -1.73 33.56 -7.25
CA LYS A 716 -2.05 34.73 -8.11
C LYS A 716 -2.99 34.40 -9.29
N ARG A 717 -3.01 33.15 -9.74
CA ARG A 717 -3.83 32.70 -10.89
C ARG A 717 -5.12 31.99 -10.47
N GLY A 718 -5.40 31.86 -9.17
CA GLY A 718 -6.53 31.07 -8.68
C GLY A 718 -6.48 29.60 -9.10
N ARG A 719 -5.27 29.04 -9.29
CA ARG A 719 -5.07 27.67 -9.77
C ARG A 719 -4.72 26.72 -8.63
N ARG A 720 -5.01 25.43 -8.86
CA ARG A 720 -4.71 24.30 -7.97
C ARG A 720 -3.51 23.51 -8.48
N PHE A 721 -2.90 22.70 -7.61
CA PHE A 721 -1.89 21.71 -8.03
C PHE A 721 -2.53 20.64 -8.90
N HIS A 722 -3.69 20.13 -8.48
CA HIS A 722 -4.44 19.11 -9.19
C HIS A 722 -5.51 19.75 -10.08
N ALA A 723 -5.78 19.15 -11.24
CA ALA A 723 -6.97 19.48 -12.01
C ALA A 723 -8.24 19.11 -11.19
N ALA A 724 -9.33 19.85 -11.42
CA ALA A 724 -10.64 19.47 -10.87
C ALA A 724 -11.00 18.05 -11.37
N ARG A 725 -11.48 17.21 -10.45
CA ARG A 725 -11.90 15.83 -10.73
C ARG A 725 -13.39 15.74 -10.94
#